data_AF-A0A8J5XK80-F1
#
_entry.id   AF-A0A8J5XK80-F1
#
_cell.length_a   1.000
_cell.length_b   1.000
_cell.length_c   1.000
_cell.angle_alpha   90.00
_cell.angle_beta   90.00
_cell.angle_gamma   90.00
#
_symmetry.space_group_name_H-M   'P 1'
#
loop_
_entity.id
_entity.type
_entity.pdbx_description
1 polymer ?
#
loop_
_entity_poly.entity_id
_entity_poly.type
_entity_poly.pdbx_seq_one_letter_code
_entity_poly.pdbx_strand_id
1 'polypeptide(L)'
;MHCRPATFHAAARICALVLALAPRARAAPSPPLFSTARAAAGGPPPLFGPRYSASRGLTVATRARVDMASSVKSPPAEPTALSLLLGAPAYVARRICLELGVLALFARHALLDGARSVRSPVTFALWLNELRVVVALERERRLDVLAAGGAAAVAAEPWRLLRPHRPPLSRAWSRPWTWLRPRARGAGGAMGGGGAPVPILKELVLIGGGHSHVHVLRSWGMRPLPGVRLTLITRDVETPYSGMLPGHVAGQYSRDDCHIDLVRLAAFAGARLLHAEARGIDTVGKRVHLSGGRPSLRYDVLSINIGCTPRLYGAAASGDDLARAGGSDGVTAVKPIDGFGRRWDELLAHIVDAAGAANADASPATIAIVGAGGGGVELALAVHARINAELRARGEPEPAARARVLLVGRATELMPSHSPPVRAAVAAALRARGIRVELGTSVVGYDGAKRQLVLGDGRRLRADESIWCTEGAAQGWLATSGLPLDASGFVRVSTALAAVGHADVFAAGDVASIDGHPRPKSGVFAVRMGPPLERNLRAALLGQPLVEYVPQASFLGLIGTGDGSAIASRGSLALRETRWLWELKDWIDVKWMHGYADGLPQMGATDGEARGPAGALAAAAGAEALALLAHAPMRCGGCGAKVGATVLSNAMARLSPPTRPELLAGVHAADDCAVWEDKPGGHVSVHTVDYFRAFVSDPFELGRIAAVHALSDCHAMGAQPQVALAHVTLPLQVSASAEDELVQLMAGACTALAEAGCALGGGHTSEGVEAGIGFSITGGASSADELMRKGGLEEGQALILTKPIGTGVLFAALMRHAARGRWIASALASMRASNGAAARILRAHGARACTDVTGFGLCGHMIEMCKASGRAVTLELDAIPLLEGALECVAANIFSSLAPANMRLRHGLRSARTAEPTYALLFDPQTSGGLLAAVPAERAAACVAALRAAGCESAAMIGTVGARAAAADGPLVECV
;
A
#
# COMPACT_ATOMS: atom_id res chain seq x y z
N MET A 1 51.19 -22.10 -9.88
CA MET A 1 52.19 -23.14 -9.57
C MET A 1 52.34 -23.27 -8.05
N HIS A 2 52.81 -24.43 -7.56
CA HIS A 2 53.41 -24.71 -6.24
C HIS A 2 52.95 -23.93 -4.97
N CYS A 3 52.39 -24.67 -4.00
CA CYS A 3 52.31 -24.30 -2.58
C CYS A 3 52.74 -25.49 -1.70
N ARG A 4 53.26 -25.22 -0.48
CA ARG A 4 54.05 -26.19 0.33
C ARG A 4 53.21 -27.15 1.21
N PRO A 5 53.75 -28.32 1.63
CA PRO A 5 52.97 -29.39 2.29
C PRO A 5 52.58 -29.17 3.77
N ALA A 6 53.03 -28.09 4.42
CA ALA A 6 53.00 -27.97 5.88
C ALA A 6 51.60 -27.95 6.52
N THR A 7 50.56 -27.51 5.79
CA THR A 7 49.19 -27.38 6.31
C THR A 7 48.48 -28.71 6.55
N PHE A 8 48.90 -29.80 5.89
CA PHE A 8 48.20 -31.09 5.97
C PHE A 8 48.40 -31.81 7.32
N HIS A 9 49.61 -31.71 7.89
CA HIS A 9 49.95 -32.34 9.17
C HIS A 9 49.21 -31.72 10.38
N ALA A 10 48.89 -30.43 10.32
CA ALA A 10 48.12 -29.76 11.36
C ALA A 10 46.65 -30.24 11.40
N ALA A 11 46.02 -30.38 10.22
CA ALA A 11 44.65 -30.85 10.10
C ALA A 11 44.48 -32.28 10.64
N ALA A 12 45.40 -33.19 10.30
CA ALA A 12 45.36 -34.59 10.75
C ALA A 12 45.36 -34.73 12.29
N ARG A 13 46.18 -33.93 12.99
CA ARG A 13 46.22 -33.93 14.47
C ARG A 13 44.92 -33.40 15.10
N ILE A 14 44.26 -32.43 14.48
CA ILE A 14 42.99 -31.88 14.97
C ILE A 14 41.85 -32.89 14.80
N CYS A 15 41.77 -33.59 13.66
CA CYS A 15 40.75 -34.63 13.45
C CYS A 15 40.88 -35.79 14.46
N ALA A 16 42.10 -36.20 14.81
CA ALA A 16 42.34 -37.22 15.83
C ALA A 16 41.83 -36.79 17.22
N LEU A 17 42.03 -35.52 17.59
CA LEU A 17 41.58 -34.98 18.89
C LEU A 17 40.04 -34.93 19.00
N VAL A 18 39.35 -34.60 17.90
CA VAL A 18 37.87 -34.55 17.87
C VAL A 18 37.26 -35.96 17.97
N LEU A 19 37.85 -36.96 17.33
CA LEU A 19 37.36 -38.36 17.40
C LEU A 19 37.52 -38.98 18.80
N ALA A 20 38.48 -38.51 19.60
CA ALA A 20 38.68 -38.96 20.99
C ALA A 20 37.62 -38.46 21.99
N LEU A 21 36.79 -37.46 21.61
CA LEU A 21 35.86 -36.77 22.52
C LEU A 21 34.38 -37.12 22.30
N ALA A 22 34.07 -38.12 21.45
CA ALA A 22 32.70 -38.54 21.17
C ALA A 22 32.20 -39.62 22.16
N PRO A 23 31.10 -39.39 22.92
CA PRO A 23 30.58 -40.37 23.87
C PRO A 23 29.87 -41.55 23.16
N ARG A 24 30.20 -42.78 23.55
CA ARG A 24 29.54 -44.00 23.07
C ARG A 24 28.14 -44.16 23.71
N ALA A 25 27.09 -43.88 22.95
CA ALA A 25 25.71 -44.18 23.37
C ALA A 25 25.45 -45.70 23.40
N ARG A 26 24.81 -46.20 24.46
CA ARG A 26 24.29 -47.58 24.55
C ARG A 26 22.85 -47.62 24.03
N ALA A 27 22.44 -48.73 23.41
CA ALA A 27 21.08 -48.96 22.94
C ALA A 27 20.33 -49.96 23.84
N ALA A 28 19.07 -49.66 24.15
CA ALA A 28 18.11 -50.47 24.92
C ALA A 28 16.67 -50.06 24.52
N PRO A 29 15.63 -50.88 24.76
CA PRO A 29 14.68 -51.18 23.67
C PRO A 29 13.23 -50.70 23.86
N SER A 30 12.45 -50.85 22.79
CA SER A 30 11.01 -50.51 22.70
C SER A 30 10.08 -51.57 23.33
N PRO A 31 8.97 -51.18 23.99
CA PRO A 31 7.86 -52.06 24.37
C PRO A 31 6.78 -52.17 23.26
N PRO A 32 5.90 -53.20 23.28
CA PRO A 32 5.00 -53.54 22.17
C PRO A 32 3.54 -53.04 22.31
N LEU A 33 2.77 -53.18 21.22
CA LEU A 33 1.31 -53.13 21.19
C LEU A 33 0.69 -54.50 21.51
N PHE A 34 -0.43 -54.53 22.24
CA PHE A 34 -1.41 -55.63 22.18
C PHE A 34 -2.83 -55.14 22.53
N SER A 35 -3.84 -55.91 22.12
CA SER A 35 -5.27 -55.58 22.28
C SER A 35 -6.08 -56.75 22.83
N THR A 36 -7.03 -56.48 23.73
CA THR A 36 -8.30 -57.23 23.97
C THR A 36 -9.06 -56.57 25.14
N ALA A 37 -10.35 -56.82 25.41
CA ALA A 37 -11.55 -57.03 24.58
C ALA A 37 -12.80 -57.17 25.50
N ARG A 38 -14.02 -57.04 24.94
CA ARG A 38 -15.33 -57.50 25.50
C ARG A 38 -15.89 -56.75 26.74
N ALA A 39 -17.21 -56.74 27.00
CA ALA A 39 -18.41 -57.09 26.19
C ALA A 39 -19.74 -56.61 26.84
N ALA A 40 -20.82 -56.62 26.03
CA ALA A 40 -22.25 -56.76 26.41
C ALA A 40 -22.89 -55.61 27.25
N ALA A 41 -24.21 -55.34 27.22
CA ALA A 41 -25.36 -55.68 26.36
C ALA A 41 -26.34 -54.45 26.42
N GLY A 42 -27.48 -54.29 25.73
CA GLY A 42 -28.28 -55.08 24.79
C GLY A 42 -29.44 -54.19 24.24
N GLY A 43 -30.45 -54.74 23.57
CA GLY A 43 -31.64 -53.98 23.08
C GLY A 43 -32.93 -54.83 23.17
N PRO A 44 -33.95 -54.67 22.28
CA PRO A 44 -34.12 -53.66 21.23
C PRO A 44 -35.52 -52.92 21.18
N PRO A 45 -36.49 -53.14 20.24
CA PRO A 45 -37.20 -52.06 19.51
C PRO A 45 -38.76 -52.20 19.62
N PRO A 46 -39.66 -51.94 18.63
CA PRO A 46 -39.66 -51.23 17.32
C PRO A 46 -40.78 -50.11 17.28
N LEU A 47 -41.44 -49.61 16.20
CA LEU A 47 -41.66 -49.91 14.75
C LEU A 47 -41.91 -48.60 13.96
N PHE A 48 -41.51 -48.53 12.67
CA PHE A 48 -42.38 -48.42 11.46
C PHE A 48 -41.65 -47.88 10.20
N GLY A 49 -42.17 -48.27 9.02
CA GLY A 49 -41.78 -47.86 7.65
C GLY A 49 -42.94 -48.23 6.70
N PRO A 50 -42.75 -48.58 5.40
CA PRO A 50 -41.53 -48.62 4.57
C PRO A 50 -41.61 -47.49 3.49
N ARG A 51 -41.57 -47.59 2.13
CA ARG A 51 -41.37 -48.64 1.09
C ARG A 51 -41.10 -47.97 -0.29
N TYR A 52 -40.06 -48.38 -1.04
CA TYR A 52 -40.11 -48.89 -2.44
C TYR A 52 -38.72 -49.12 -3.07
N SER A 53 -38.65 -49.90 -4.16
CA SER A 53 -37.40 -50.32 -4.83
C SER A 53 -37.58 -50.76 -6.30
N ALA A 54 -36.50 -50.60 -7.09
CA ALA A 54 -36.12 -51.34 -8.31
C ALA A 54 -34.61 -51.06 -8.54
N SER A 55 -33.66 -51.96 -8.88
CA SER A 55 -33.63 -53.19 -9.69
C SER A 55 -33.56 -52.92 -11.21
N ARG A 56 -32.76 -53.60 -12.05
CA ARG A 56 -31.82 -54.74 -11.81
C ARG A 56 -30.89 -54.97 -13.04
N GLY A 57 -29.75 -55.63 -12.84
CA GLY A 57 -29.01 -56.39 -13.89
C GLY A 57 -27.88 -55.64 -14.63
N LEU A 58 -26.90 -56.33 -15.25
CA LEU A 58 -26.61 -57.78 -15.20
C LEU A 58 -25.10 -58.10 -15.38
N THR A 59 -24.76 -59.37 -15.19
CA THR A 59 -23.43 -60.00 -15.10
C THR A 59 -22.60 -60.02 -16.40
N VAL A 60 -21.28 -60.15 -16.26
CA VAL A 60 -20.48 -61.31 -16.75
C VAL A 60 -19.09 -61.29 -16.08
N ALA A 61 -18.41 -62.44 -15.99
CA ALA A 61 -17.13 -62.59 -15.30
C ALA A 61 -16.08 -63.31 -16.16
N THR A 62 -14.80 -63.22 -15.78
CA THR A 62 -13.77 -64.20 -16.19
C THR A 62 -12.63 -64.25 -15.17
N ARG A 63 -12.02 -65.43 -15.00
CA ARG A 63 -10.79 -65.67 -14.22
C ARG A 63 -9.76 -66.33 -15.13
N ALA A 64 -8.49 -65.95 -14.96
CA ALA A 64 -7.32 -66.73 -15.38
C ALA A 64 -6.21 -66.58 -14.30
N ARG A 65 -5.20 -67.46 -14.33
CA ARG A 65 -4.26 -67.74 -13.22
C ARG A 65 -3.04 -68.50 -13.78
N VAL A 66 -1.95 -68.68 -13.00
CA VAL A 66 -0.84 -69.66 -13.23
C VAL A 66 0.14 -69.24 -14.38
N ASP A 67 1.48 -69.32 -14.30
CA ASP A 67 2.39 -69.61 -13.15
C ASP A 67 3.84 -69.05 -13.26
N MET A 68 4.62 -69.33 -12.20
CA MET A 68 6.09 -69.25 -11.96
C MET A 68 7.12 -69.24 -13.12
N ALA A 69 8.26 -68.56 -12.89
CA ALA A 69 9.62 -69.16 -12.96
C ALA A 69 10.69 -68.28 -12.24
N SER A 70 11.86 -68.86 -11.92
CA SER A 70 12.84 -68.33 -10.95
C SER A 70 14.13 -67.73 -11.54
N SER A 71 14.79 -66.84 -10.77
CA SER A 71 16.26 -66.86 -10.61
C SER A 71 16.68 -66.15 -9.31
N VAL A 72 17.83 -66.53 -8.74
CA VAL A 72 18.40 -65.95 -7.51
C VAL A 72 19.87 -65.58 -7.74
N LYS A 73 20.29 -64.38 -7.31
CA LYS A 73 21.69 -64.02 -7.09
C LYS A 73 21.83 -63.15 -5.83
N SER A 74 22.86 -63.43 -5.03
CA SER A 74 23.13 -62.78 -3.75
C SER A 74 23.76 -61.38 -3.92
N PRO A 75 23.52 -60.44 -2.99
CA PRO A 75 24.23 -59.16 -2.97
C PRO A 75 25.66 -59.28 -2.39
N PRO A 76 26.61 -58.42 -2.79
CA PRO A 76 27.95 -58.35 -2.22
C PRO A 76 28.00 -57.52 -0.92
N ALA A 77 29.14 -57.58 -0.22
CA ALA A 77 29.35 -56.99 1.11
C ALA A 77 29.50 -55.44 1.13
N GLU A 78 29.33 -54.84 2.31
CA GLU A 78 29.44 -53.40 2.54
C GLU A 78 30.89 -52.86 2.43
N PRO A 79 31.12 -51.69 1.79
CA PRO A 79 32.39 -50.97 1.88
C PRO A 79 32.51 -50.20 3.21
N THR A 80 33.67 -50.27 3.85
CA THR A 80 33.94 -49.49 5.07
C THR A 80 34.07 -47.99 4.78
N ALA A 81 33.70 -47.16 5.78
CA ALA A 81 33.45 -45.72 5.65
C ALA A 81 34.61 -44.86 5.13
N LEU A 82 35.85 -45.38 5.08
CA LEU A 82 37.00 -44.66 4.54
C LEU A 82 36.94 -44.52 3.00
N SER A 83 36.29 -45.48 2.31
CA SER A 83 36.19 -45.50 0.85
C SER A 83 35.30 -44.39 0.28
N LEU A 84 34.23 -44.02 1.01
CA LEU A 84 33.29 -42.96 0.62
C LEU A 84 33.90 -41.55 0.63
N LEU A 85 35.02 -41.33 1.32
CA LEU A 85 35.66 -40.02 1.44
C LEU A 85 36.57 -39.64 0.26
N LEU A 86 37.07 -40.63 -0.50
CA LEU A 86 37.97 -40.40 -1.63
C LEU A 86 37.24 -40.18 -2.97
N GLY A 87 35.93 -40.44 -3.03
CA GLY A 87 35.07 -40.20 -4.20
C GLY A 87 34.34 -38.85 -4.21
N ALA A 88 34.55 -37.98 -3.21
CA ALA A 88 33.80 -36.74 -3.07
C ALA A 88 34.29 -35.63 -4.04
N PRO A 89 33.40 -34.96 -4.80
CA PRO A 89 33.80 -33.86 -5.68
C PRO A 89 34.51 -32.72 -4.92
N ALA A 90 35.48 -32.07 -5.56
CA ALA A 90 36.34 -31.04 -4.95
C ALA A 90 35.58 -29.88 -4.28
N TYR A 91 34.32 -29.65 -4.66
CA TYR A 91 33.38 -28.73 -3.99
C TYR A 91 33.13 -29.07 -2.51
N VAL A 92 33.00 -30.36 -2.17
CA VAL A 92 32.73 -30.84 -0.80
C VAL A 92 33.93 -30.60 0.11
N ALA A 93 35.14 -30.96 -0.35
CA ALA A 93 36.38 -30.68 0.37
C ALA A 93 36.60 -29.17 0.58
N ARG A 94 36.41 -28.35 -0.47
CA ARG A 94 36.52 -26.88 -0.36
C ARG A 94 35.51 -26.29 0.62
N ARG A 95 34.28 -26.81 0.66
CA ARG A 95 33.25 -26.37 1.62
C ARG A 95 33.69 -26.61 3.07
N ILE A 96 34.19 -27.81 3.37
CA ILE A 96 34.70 -28.16 4.71
C ILE A 96 35.87 -27.25 5.09
N CYS A 97 36.82 -27.00 4.18
CA CYS A 97 37.93 -26.08 4.42
C CYS A 97 37.48 -24.64 4.68
N LEU A 98 36.41 -24.16 4.03
CA LEU A 98 35.90 -22.80 4.22
C LEU A 98 35.15 -22.65 5.56
N GLU A 99 34.28 -23.61 5.91
CA GLU A 99 33.57 -23.64 7.19
C GLU A 99 34.56 -23.75 8.38
N LEU A 100 35.63 -24.53 8.24
CA LEU A 100 36.74 -24.61 9.21
C LEU A 100 37.61 -23.34 9.26
N GLY A 101 37.83 -22.66 8.13
CA GLY A 101 38.63 -21.42 8.07
C GLY A 101 37.98 -20.26 8.83
N VAL A 102 36.65 -20.13 8.75
CA VAL A 102 35.89 -19.15 9.54
C VAL A 102 35.90 -19.52 11.03
N LEU A 103 35.71 -20.80 11.37
CA LEU A 103 35.85 -21.28 12.75
C LEU A 103 37.23 -20.99 13.34
N ALA A 104 38.31 -21.13 12.57
CA ALA A 104 39.66 -20.81 13.01
C ALA A 104 39.87 -19.30 13.28
N LEU A 105 39.23 -18.42 12.49
CA LEU A 105 39.24 -16.97 12.72
C LEU A 105 38.49 -16.58 14.01
N PHE A 106 37.29 -17.12 14.22
CA PHE A 106 36.51 -16.88 15.44
C PHE A 106 37.21 -17.46 16.68
N ALA A 107 37.76 -18.69 16.60
CA ALA A 107 38.52 -19.30 17.69
C ALA A 107 39.78 -18.50 18.01
N ARG A 108 40.52 -18.02 17.00
CA ARG A 108 41.71 -17.19 17.20
C ARG A 108 41.38 -15.86 17.88
N HIS A 109 40.25 -15.23 17.58
CA HIS A 109 39.84 -13.99 18.24
C HIS A 109 39.37 -14.25 19.69
N ALA A 110 38.57 -15.29 19.91
CA ALA A 110 38.11 -15.72 21.24
C ALA A 110 39.20 -16.36 22.15
N LEU A 111 40.40 -16.56 21.62
CA LEU A 111 41.61 -16.96 22.37
C LEU A 111 42.59 -15.80 22.58
N LEU A 112 42.41 -14.67 21.88
CA LEU A 112 43.24 -13.46 22.03
C LEU A 112 42.60 -12.47 23.01
N ASP A 113 41.27 -12.33 23.00
CA ASP A 113 40.55 -11.68 24.11
C ASP A 113 40.22 -12.72 25.20
N GLY A 114 40.69 -12.47 26.43
CA GLY A 114 40.74 -13.46 27.51
C GLY A 114 39.39 -14.08 27.88
N ALA A 115 39.25 -15.38 27.61
CA ALA A 115 37.98 -16.10 27.68
C ALA A 115 37.33 -16.14 29.08
N ARG A 116 36.14 -15.53 29.20
CA ARG A 116 35.12 -15.89 30.20
C ARG A 116 33.72 -15.93 29.56
N SER A 117 32.87 -16.84 30.05
CA SER A 117 31.46 -17.06 29.68
C SER A 117 31.11 -17.40 28.21
N VAL A 118 31.32 -18.66 27.82
CA VAL A 118 30.36 -19.40 26.99
C VAL A 118 30.01 -20.71 27.71
N ARG A 119 28.77 -20.86 28.18
CA ARG A 119 28.30 -22.03 28.97
C ARG A 119 26.97 -22.60 28.44
N SER A 120 26.89 -22.94 27.15
CA SER A 120 25.88 -23.90 26.63
C SER A 120 26.15 -24.28 25.17
N PRO A 121 26.22 -25.58 24.81
CA PRO A 121 26.23 -26.03 23.41
C PRO A 121 24.96 -25.66 22.63
N VAL A 122 23.81 -25.53 23.32
CA VAL A 122 22.52 -25.21 22.68
C VAL A 122 22.53 -23.79 22.10
N THR A 123 23.18 -22.84 22.78
CA THR A 123 23.36 -21.46 22.30
C THR A 123 24.20 -21.42 21.01
N PHE A 124 25.19 -22.31 20.88
CA PHE A 124 26.03 -22.42 19.67
C PHE A 124 25.27 -23.06 18.50
N ALA A 125 24.47 -24.09 18.76
CA ALA A 125 23.62 -24.73 17.73
C ALA A 125 22.57 -23.76 17.15
N LEU A 126 21.98 -22.88 17.99
CA LEU A 126 21.06 -21.83 17.55
C LEU A 126 21.74 -20.69 16.78
N TRP A 127 23.05 -20.47 17.00
CA TRP A 127 23.85 -19.48 16.26
C TRP A 127 24.14 -19.96 14.83
N LEU A 128 24.45 -21.25 14.67
CA LEU A 128 24.75 -21.91 13.39
C LEU A 128 23.59 -21.88 12.37
N ASN A 129 22.33 -21.83 12.81
CA ASN A 129 21.19 -21.85 11.90
C ASN A 129 20.95 -20.48 11.22
N GLU A 130 21.23 -19.37 11.92
CA GLU A 130 21.14 -18.00 11.41
C GLU A 130 22.39 -17.60 10.61
N LEU A 131 23.59 -18.10 10.97
CA LEU A 131 24.84 -17.86 10.26
C LEU A 131 24.84 -18.30 8.79
N ARG A 132 23.88 -19.14 8.39
CA ARG A 132 23.59 -19.47 6.99
C ARG A 132 23.33 -18.24 6.12
N VAL A 133 22.91 -17.11 6.72
CA VAL A 133 22.78 -15.80 6.05
C VAL A 133 24.15 -15.19 5.72
N VAL A 134 25.09 -15.17 6.67
CA VAL A 134 26.44 -14.61 6.46
C VAL A 134 27.21 -15.43 5.43
N VAL A 135 27.07 -16.76 5.46
CA VAL A 135 27.66 -17.67 4.47
C VAL A 135 27.02 -17.53 3.07
N ALA A 136 25.81 -16.97 2.97
CA ALA A 136 25.19 -16.64 1.68
C ALA A 136 25.76 -15.34 1.09
N LEU A 137 25.89 -14.28 1.89
CA LEU A 137 26.46 -12.99 1.45
C LEU A 137 27.89 -13.14 0.89
N GLU A 138 28.74 -13.92 1.56
CA GLU A 138 30.10 -14.22 1.12
C GLU A 138 30.15 -15.09 -0.16
N ARG A 139 29.06 -15.82 -0.45
CA ARG A 139 28.90 -16.64 -1.65
C ARG A 139 28.46 -15.82 -2.85
N GLU A 140 27.63 -14.81 -2.65
CA GLU A 140 27.19 -13.86 -3.68
C GLU A 140 28.35 -12.92 -4.08
N ARG A 141 29.02 -12.27 -3.11
CA ARG A 141 30.23 -11.44 -3.37
C ARG A 141 31.29 -12.16 -4.21
N ARG A 142 31.46 -13.48 -4.03
CA ARG A 142 32.43 -14.29 -4.81
C ARG A 142 31.93 -14.75 -6.18
N LEU A 143 30.62 -14.75 -6.43
CA LEU A 143 30.07 -15.00 -7.76
C LEU A 143 30.22 -13.74 -8.63
N ASP A 144 29.95 -12.56 -8.07
CA ASP A 144 30.13 -11.28 -8.78
C ASP A 144 31.60 -11.04 -9.17
N VAL A 145 32.54 -11.29 -8.26
CA VAL A 145 33.99 -11.20 -8.52
C VAL A 145 34.48 -12.26 -9.54
N LEU A 146 33.77 -13.37 -9.71
CA LEU A 146 34.06 -14.35 -10.78
C LEU A 146 33.38 -14.01 -12.12
N ALA A 147 32.31 -13.22 -12.11
CA ALA A 147 31.64 -12.73 -13.31
C ALA A 147 32.36 -11.51 -13.94
N ALA A 148 32.98 -10.67 -13.12
CA ALA A 148 33.68 -9.44 -13.55
C ALA A 148 35.09 -9.67 -14.15
N GLY A 149 35.40 -10.87 -14.65
CA GLY A 149 36.72 -11.27 -15.14
C GLY A 149 37.09 -10.76 -16.54
N GLY A 150 36.99 -9.45 -16.79
CA GLY A 150 37.39 -8.81 -18.06
C GLY A 150 38.42 -7.69 -17.83
N ALA A 151 39.52 -7.68 -18.59
CA ALA A 151 40.65 -6.80 -18.33
C ALA A 151 40.62 -5.49 -19.14
N ALA A 152 40.62 -4.35 -18.43
CA ALA A 152 41.05 -3.04 -18.93
C ALA A 152 41.50 -2.18 -17.74
N ALA A 153 42.44 -1.25 -17.95
CA ALA A 153 42.95 -0.36 -16.90
C ALA A 153 42.92 1.10 -17.38
N VAL A 154 42.30 1.98 -16.59
CA VAL A 154 42.29 3.44 -16.75
C VAL A 154 42.37 4.07 -15.35
N ALA A 155 42.94 5.29 -15.26
CA ALA A 155 43.28 5.97 -14.01
C ALA A 155 42.08 6.60 -13.26
N ALA A 156 42.35 7.19 -12.09
CA ALA A 156 41.36 7.69 -11.14
C ALA A 156 41.20 9.21 -11.14
N GLU A 157 39.98 9.69 -10.83
CA GLU A 157 39.59 10.98 -10.24
C GLU A 157 38.06 10.87 -9.83
N PRO A 158 37.46 11.79 -9.04
CA PRO A 158 36.48 11.38 -8.02
C PRO A 158 34.97 11.45 -8.34
N TRP A 159 34.28 10.35 -8.00
CA TRP A 159 32.99 10.25 -7.30
C TRP A 159 31.96 11.41 -7.40
N ARG A 160 31.24 11.51 -8.52
CA ARG A 160 29.80 11.83 -8.58
C ARG A 160 29.22 11.39 -9.93
N LEU A 161 27.90 11.17 -9.97
CA LEU A 161 27.13 10.59 -11.10
C LEU A 161 27.37 9.08 -11.32
N LEU A 162 26.48 8.47 -12.13
CA LEU A 162 26.37 7.02 -12.44
C LEU A 162 26.10 6.10 -11.23
N ARG A 163 24.83 6.04 -10.79
CA ARG A 163 24.30 4.80 -10.19
C ARG A 163 24.19 3.74 -11.31
N PRO A 164 24.68 2.50 -11.15
CA PRO A 164 24.41 1.45 -12.13
C PRO A 164 22.93 1.07 -12.11
N HIS A 165 22.32 0.89 -13.30
CA HIS A 165 21.00 0.26 -13.41
C HIS A 165 21.07 -1.15 -12.80
N ARG A 166 20.30 -1.40 -11.74
CA ARG A 166 20.17 -2.74 -11.15
C ARG A 166 19.43 -3.66 -12.14
N PRO A 167 20.00 -4.81 -12.56
CA PRO A 167 19.26 -5.77 -13.38
C PRO A 167 18.14 -6.43 -12.56
N PRO A 168 17.00 -6.77 -13.18
CA PRO A 168 15.90 -7.44 -12.48
C PRO A 168 16.27 -8.88 -12.12
N LEU A 169 16.35 -9.17 -10.81
CA LEU A 169 16.61 -10.51 -10.25
C LEU A 169 15.41 -11.46 -10.42
N SER A 170 15.07 -11.77 -11.67
CA SER A 170 13.98 -12.69 -12.00
C SER A 170 14.47 -14.16 -12.07
N ARG A 171 13.59 -15.09 -11.66
CA ARG A 171 13.70 -16.55 -11.89
C ARG A 171 14.89 -17.31 -11.25
N ALA A 172 14.96 -17.41 -9.92
CA ALA A 172 15.80 -18.44 -9.26
C ALA A 172 15.33 -18.98 -7.88
N TRP A 173 14.47 -18.30 -7.10
CA TRP A 173 14.32 -18.58 -5.67
C TRP A 173 12.87 -18.83 -5.18
N SER A 174 12.30 -19.99 -5.55
CA SER A 174 10.93 -20.41 -5.15
C SER A 174 10.90 -21.54 -4.10
N ARG A 175 11.60 -21.36 -2.96
CA ARG A 175 11.46 -22.27 -1.78
C ARG A 175 11.36 -21.50 -0.45
N PRO A 176 10.21 -21.52 0.23
CA PRO A 176 10.05 -20.91 1.57
C PRO A 176 10.72 -21.76 2.66
N TRP A 177 10.97 -21.15 3.81
CA TRP A 177 11.63 -21.75 4.97
C TRP A 177 10.74 -22.83 5.62
N THR A 178 11.05 -24.11 5.35
CA THR A 178 10.31 -25.24 5.91
C THR A 178 10.74 -25.56 7.34
N TRP A 179 9.98 -25.07 8.32
CA TRP A 179 9.91 -25.73 9.62
C TRP A 179 8.94 -26.92 9.58
N LEU A 180 9.02 -27.80 10.57
CA LEU A 180 8.42 -29.14 10.61
C LEU A 180 6.94 -29.18 10.14
N ARG A 181 6.64 -30.00 9.13
CA ARG A 181 5.27 -30.27 8.66
C ARG A 181 4.53 -31.20 9.62
N PRO A 182 3.35 -30.81 10.16
CA PRO A 182 2.30 -31.77 10.49
C PRO A 182 1.78 -32.42 9.20
N ARG A 183 1.40 -33.70 9.25
CA ARG A 183 0.74 -34.40 8.13
C ARG A 183 -0.75 -34.03 8.04
N ALA A 184 -1.05 -32.81 7.59
CA ALA A 184 -2.39 -32.48 7.10
C ALA A 184 -2.68 -33.30 5.83
N ARG A 185 -3.81 -34.01 5.78
CA ARG A 185 -4.26 -34.77 4.61
C ARG A 185 -5.24 -33.93 3.78
N GLY A 186 -5.10 -33.98 2.46
CA GLY A 186 -6.20 -33.78 1.49
C GLY A 186 -7.10 -32.55 1.66
N ALA A 187 -6.59 -31.37 1.27
CA ALA A 187 -7.44 -30.25 0.83
C ALA A 187 -6.85 -29.71 -0.48
N GLY A 188 -7.24 -30.32 -1.61
CA GLY A 188 -6.85 -29.86 -2.93
C GLY A 188 -7.68 -28.65 -3.34
N GLY A 189 -7.05 -27.51 -3.62
CA GLY A 189 -7.73 -26.33 -4.13
C GLY A 189 -8.22 -26.57 -5.55
N ALA A 190 -9.55 -26.63 -5.74
CA ALA A 190 -10.18 -26.77 -7.03
C ALA A 190 -10.15 -25.43 -7.81
N MET A 191 -9.00 -25.12 -8.40
CA MET A 191 -8.84 -24.05 -9.39
C MET A 191 -9.11 -24.64 -10.79
N GLY A 192 -10.38 -24.66 -11.22
CA GLY A 192 -10.76 -25.22 -12.51
C GLY A 192 -12.24 -25.58 -12.61
N GLY A 193 -13.10 -24.58 -12.81
CA GLY A 193 -14.54 -24.77 -13.02
C GLY A 193 -15.30 -23.45 -12.93
N GLY A 194 -16.19 -23.19 -13.89
CA GLY A 194 -17.02 -21.98 -13.92
C GLY A 194 -18.16 -22.03 -12.92
N GLY A 195 -17.85 -21.97 -11.63
CA GLY A 195 -18.84 -21.77 -10.57
C GLY A 195 -19.37 -20.35 -10.54
N ALA A 196 -20.61 -20.17 -10.06
CA ALA A 196 -21.15 -18.85 -9.75
C ALA A 196 -20.28 -18.11 -8.70
N PRO A 197 -20.24 -16.77 -8.71
CA PRO A 197 -19.50 -16.01 -7.70
C PRO A 197 -19.97 -16.38 -6.29
N VAL A 198 -19.03 -16.62 -5.38
CA VAL A 198 -19.34 -16.97 -3.98
C VAL A 198 -19.89 -15.73 -3.26
N PRO A 199 -21.13 -15.75 -2.73
CA PRO A 199 -21.70 -14.59 -2.05
C PRO A 199 -20.89 -14.17 -0.82
N ILE A 200 -20.98 -12.91 -0.43
CA ILE A 200 -20.33 -12.41 0.80
C ILE A 200 -21.15 -12.87 2.02
N LEU A 201 -20.52 -13.64 2.90
CA LEU A 201 -21.13 -14.28 4.07
C LEU A 201 -20.68 -13.69 5.41
N LYS A 202 -19.50 -13.06 5.47
CA LYS A 202 -18.94 -12.43 6.68
C LYS A 202 -18.04 -11.22 6.38
N GLU A 203 -18.03 -10.28 7.32
CA GLU A 203 -17.12 -9.13 7.35
C GLU A 203 -15.89 -9.37 8.25
N LEU A 204 -14.70 -9.18 7.70
CA LEU A 204 -13.46 -8.95 8.45
C LEU A 204 -13.02 -7.49 8.30
N VAL A 205 -13.04 -6.74 9.40
CA VAL A 205 -12.62 -5.34 9.44
C VAL A 205 -11.27 -5.20 10.13
N LEU A 206 -10.35 -4.47 9.52
CA LEU A 206 -9.04 -4.11 10.02
C LEU A 206 -8.98 -2.59 10.24
N ILE A 207 -8.69 -2.14 11.46
CA ILE A 207 -8.47 -0.71 11.77
C ILE A 207 -6.97 -0.45 11.87
N GLY A 208 -6.48 0.46 11.02
CA GLY A 208 -5.07 0.87 10.94
C GLY A 208 -4.22 -0.06 10.09
N GLY A 209 -3.38 0.50 9.21
CA GLY A 209 -2.55 -0.26 8.28
C GLY A 209 -1.23 -0.79 8.86
N GLY A 210 -1.05 -0.85 10.18
CA GLY A 210 0.26 -1.11 10.80
C GLY A 210 0.90 -2.47 10.46
N HIS A 211 2.14 -2.67 10.88
CA HIS A 211 3.01 -3.84 10.63
C HIS A 211 2.35 -5.24 10.75
N SER A 212 1.40 -5.46 11.66
CA SER A 212 0.66 -6.72 11.79
C SER A 212 -0.34 -6.96 10.64
N HIS A 213 -1.02 -5.89 10.18
CA HIS A 213 -2.08 -5.93 9.17
C HIS A 213 -1.54 -5.97 7.75
N VAL A 214 -0.38 -5.35 7.45
CA VAL A 214 0.28 -5.56 6.15
C VAL A 214 0.59 -7.05 5.92
N HIS A 215 0.91 -7.80 6.98
CA HIS A 215 1.04 -9.25 6.89
C HIS A 215 -0.29 -9.97 6.62
N VAL A 216 -1.39 -9.56 7.29
CA VAL A 216 -2.73 -10.13 7.04
C VAL A 216 -3.15 -9.89 5.59
N LEU A 217 -3.09 -8.63 5.11
CA LEU A 217 -3.42 -8.23 3.73
C LEU A 217 -2.61 -9.04 2.71
N ARG A 218 -1.28 -9.11 2.88
CA ARG A 218 -0.42 -9.91 2.00
C ARG A 218 -0.82 -11.38 1.99
N SER A 219 -1.09 -11.98 3.15
CA SER A 219 -1.51 -13.39 3.23
C SER A 219 -2.91 -13.62 2.65
N TRP A 220 -3.79 -12.61 2.68
CA TRP A 220 -5.09 -12.66 2.03
C TRP A 220 -4.97 -12.62 0.51
N GLY A 221 -4.18 -11.72 -0.07
CA GLY A 221 -3.92 -11.71 -1.52
C GLY A 221 -3.24 -12.99 -2.01
N MET A 222 -2.36 -13.59 -1.19
CA MET A 222 -1.78 -14.91 -1.49
C MET A 222 -2.79 -16.07 -1.42
N ARG A 223 -3.80 -15.96 -0.56
CA ARG A 223 -4.75 -17.03 -0.19
C ARG A 223 -6.05 -16.39 0.33
N PRO A 224 -6.98 -15.94 -0.54
CA PRO A 224 -8.24 -15.35 -0.09
C PRO A 224 -9.08 -16.41 0.63
N LEU A 225 -10.01 -15.95 1.47
CA LEU A 225 -11.00 -16.82 2.10
C LEU A 225 -12.36 -16.58 1.42
N PRO A 226 -12.85 -17.49 0.56
CA PRO A 226 -14.11 -17.29 -0.16
C PRO A 226 -15.28 -17.01 0.78
N GLY A 227 -16.14 -16.08 0.38
CA GLY A 227 -17.28 -15.63 1.19
C GLY A 227 -16.93 -14.70 2.36
N VAL A 228 -15.67 -14.27 2.52
CA VAL A 228 -15.29 -13.23 3.50
C VAL A 228 -14.87 -11.95 2.80
N ARG A 229 -15.59 -10.87 3.07
CA ARG A 229 -15.19 -9.52 2.68
C ARG A 229 -14.15 -8.99 3.66
N LEU A 230 -13.02 -8.53 3.13
CA LEU A 230 -11.94 -7.91 3.90
C LEU A 230 -11.99 -6.39 3.70
N THR A 231 -11.99 -5.63 4.80
CA THR A 231 -12.01 -4.16 4.79
C THR A 231 -10.88 -3.60 5.65
N LEU A 232 -10.08 -2.68 5.12
CA LEU A 232 -9.11 -1.87 5.84
C LEU A 232 -9.65 -0.44 6.00
N ILE A 233 -9.85 0.00 7.24
CA ILE A 233 -10.10 1.39 7.61
C ILE A 233 -8.74 2.01 7.99
N THR A 234 -8.33 3.07 7.30
CA THR A 234 -7.08 3.78 7.62
C THR A 234 -7.11 5.25 7.19
N ARG A 235 -6.41 6.10 7.93
CA ARG A 235 -6.26 7.54 7.64
C ARG A 235 -5.12 7.83 6.66
N ASP A 236 -4.24 6.84 6.49
CA ASP A 236 -2.93 6.98 5.91
C ASP A 236 -2.84 6.02 4.72
N VAL A 237 -2.65 6.53 3.49
CA VAL A 237 -2.58 5.69 2.26
C VAL A 237 -1.23 4.99 2.09
N GLU A 238 -0.22 5.43 2.83
CA GLU A 238 1.16 4.94 2.85
C GLU A 238 1.62 4.89 4.31
N THR A 239 2.05 3.72 4.83
CA THR A 239 2.47 3.58 6.24
C THR A 239 3.99 3.43 6.38
N PRO A 240 4.66 4.17 7.29
CA PRO A 240 6.11 4.17 7.44
C PRO A 240 6.63 2.92 8.16
N TYR A 241 7.63 2.26 7.59
CA TYR A 241 8.33 1.17 8.25
C TYR A 241 9.30 1.70 9.32
N SER A 242 8.86 1.56 10.58
CA SER A 242 9.58 2.05 11.76
C SER A 242 11.04 1.57 11.89
N GLY A 243 11.42 0.45 11.26
CA GLY A 243 12.79 -0.06 11.25
C GLY A 243 13.76 0.76 10.40
N MET A 244 13.29 1.34 9.29
CA MET A 244 14.13 2.14 8.38
C MET A 244 14.10 3.64 8.68
N LEU A 245 13.20 4.12 9.54
CA LEU A 245 13.04 5.54 9.83
C LEU A 245 14.35 6.26 10.22
N PRO A 246 15.23 5.72 11.11
CA PRO A 246 16.50 6.38 11.40
C PRO A 246 17.44 6.46 10.19
N GLY A 247 17.37 5.51 9.26
CA GLY A 247 18.12 5.56 8.00
C GLY A 247 17.57 6.62 7.04
N HIS A 248 16.25 6.80 6.98
CA HIS A 248 15.63 7.91 6.24
C HIS A 248 16.04 9.27 6.84
N VAL A 249 15.99 9.42 8.17
CA VAL A 249 16.50 10.61 8.88
C VAL A 249 17.96 10.88 8.58
N ALA A 250 18.80 9.83 8.51
CA ALA A 250 20.21 9.91 8.13
C ALA A 250 20.46 10.19 6.62
N GLY A 251 19.43 10.27 5.78
CA GLY A 251 19.56 10.48 4.33
C GLY A 251 19.98 9.22 3.55
N GLN A 252 19.91 8.04 4.16
CA GLN A 252 20.31 6.75 3.59
C GLN A 252 19.17 6.11 2.77
N TYR A 253 17.92 6.46 3.07
CA TYR A 253 16.73 5.98 2.39
C TYR A 253 15.83 7.15 1.96
N SER A 254 15.19 7.04 0.79
CA SER A 254 14.13 7.95 0.37
C SER A 254 12.81 7.68 1.11
N ARG A 255 11.83 8.59 0.93
CA ARG A 255 10.47 8.39 1.41
C ARG A 255 9.84 7.10 0.86
N ASP A 256 9.97 6.86 -0.44
CA ASP A 256 9.37 5.69 -1.11
C ASP A 256 10.04 4.36 -0.68
N ASP A 257 11.34 4.35 -0.36
CA ASP A 257 12.04 3.15 0.17
C ASP A 257 11.49 2.72 1.55
N CYS A 258 10.87 3.65 2.29
CA CYS A 258 10.51 3.49 3.70
C CYS A 258 9.01 3.35 3.97
N HIS A 259 8.13 3.47 2.97
CA HIS A 259 6.68 3.41 3.15
C HIS A 259 6.06 2.22 2.42
N ILE A 260 5.14 1.51 3.09
CA ILE A 260 4.29 0.51 2.43
C ILE A 260 3.06 1.22 1.88
N ASP A 261 2.86 1.13 0.57
CA ASP A 261 1.65 1.57 -0.11
C ASP A 261 0.47 0.67 0.27
N LEU A 262 -0.43 1.20 1.10
CA LEU A 262 -1.61 0.47 1.58
C LEU A 262 -2.72 0.38 0.53
N VAL A 263 -2.73 1.29 -0.45
CA VAL A 263 -3.68 1.24 -1.58
C VAL A 263 -3.32 0.07 -2.49
N ARG A 264 -2.03 -0.03 -2.89
CA ARG A 264 -1.49 -1.15 -3.66
C ARG A 264 -1.66 -2.48 -2.94
N LEU A 265 -1.35 -2.52 -1.64
CA LEU A 265 -1.44 -3.76 -0.85
C LEU A 265 -2.90 -4.19 -0.57
N ALA A 266 -3.83 -3.24 -0.40
CA ALA A 266 -5.26 -3.55 -0.28
C ALA A 266 -5.84 -4.06 -1.61
N ALA A 267 -5.48 -3.45 -2.75
CA ALA A 267 -5.85 -3.93 -4.08
C ALA A 267 -5.37 -5.38 -4.31
N PHE A 268 -4.09 -5.66 -4.03
CA PHE A 268 -3.53 -7.03 -4.09
C PHE A 268 -4.24 -8.01 -3.14
N ALA A 269 -4.74 -7.53 -1.99
CA ALA A 269 -5.48 -8.36 -1.03
C ALA A 269 -6.94 -8.61 -1.39
N GLY A 270 -7.47 -7.96 -2.44
CA GLY A 270 -8.90 -7.93 -2.74
C GLY A 270 -9.72 -7.20 -1.67
N ALA A 271 -9.10 -6.28 -0.93
CA ALA A 271 -9.70 -5.62 0.23
C ALA A 271 -10.39 -4.29 -0.14
N ARG A 272 -11.49 -3.98 0.57
CA ARG A 272 -12.05 -2.62 0.61
C ARG A 272 -11.10 -1.71 1.37
N LEU A 273 -10.72 -0.57 0.79
CA LEU A 273 -9.91 0.45 1.47
C LEU A 273 -10.78 1.66 1.76
N LEU A 274 -11.09 1.89 3.03
CA LEU A 274 -11.81 3.07 3.50
C LEU A 274 -10.78 4.08 4.01
N HIS A 275 -10.59 5.16 3.26
CA HIS A 275 -9.69 6.27 3.63
C HIS A 275 -10.39 7.18 4.66
N ALA A 276 -10.49 6.68 5.90
CA ALA A 276 -11.28 7.25 6.99
C ALA A 276 -10.66 6.90 8.36
N GLU A 277 -11.02 7.67 9.39
CA GLU A 277 -10.61 7.42 10.77
C GLU A 277 -11.70 6.71 11.57
N ALA A 278 -11.34 5.62 12.27
CA ALA A 278 -12.20 5.05 13.30
C ALA A 278 -12.15 5.94 14.55
N ARG A 279 -13.32 6.33 15.06
CA ARG A 279 -13.50 7.19 16.23
C ARG A 279 -14.18 6.50 17.41
N GLY A 280 -14.56 5.24 17.26
CA GLY A 280 -15.16 4.40 18.30
C GLY A 280 -15.48 3.00 17.79
N ILE A 281 -15.76 2.09 18.71
CA ILE A 281 -16.27 0.74 18.43
C ILE A 281 -17.44 0.50 19.37
N ASP A 282 -18.57 0.05 18.81
CA ASP A 282 -19.65 -0.59 19.55
C ASP A 282 -19.45 -2.10 19.46
N THR A 283 -19.04 -2.72 20.57
CA THR A 283 -18.81 -4.17 20.65
C THR A 283 -20.09 -4.98 20.81
N VAL A 284 -21.25 -4.35 21.03
CA VAL A 284 -22.55 -5.01 21.23
C VAL A 284 -23.31 -5.07 19.90
N GLY A 285 -23.47 -3.93 19.23
CA GLY A 285 -24.02 -3.85 17.86
C GLY A 285 -23.01 -4.23 16.76
N LYS A 286 -21.76 -4.52 17.13
CA LYS A 286 -20.63 -4.90 16.25
C LYS A 286 -20.36 -3.89 15.13
N ARG A 287 -20.20 -2.62 15.50
CA ARG A 287 -20.02 -1.50 14.58
C ARG A 287 -18.78 -0.68 14.89
N VAL A 288 -18.10 -0.21 13.85
CA VAL A 288 -17.00 0.77 13.94
C VAL A 288 -17.56 2.14 13.55
N HIS A 289 -17.41 3.13 14.43
CA HIS A 289 -17.83 4.51 14.16
C HIS A 289 -16.74 5.24 13.36
N LEU A 290 -17.13 5.89 12.26
CA LEU A 290 -16.22 6.57 11.35
C LEU A 290 -16.28 8.09 11.50
N SER A 291 -15.18 8.76 11.15
CA SER A 291 -15.08 10.23 11.05
C SER A 291 -15.84 10.80 9.83
N GLY A 292 -16.16 12.10 9.88
CA GLY A 292 -16.54 12.87 8.70
C GLY A 292 -17.97 12.62 8.20
N GLY A 293 -18.92 12.38 9.11
CA GLY A 293 -20.34 12.17 8.78
C GLY A 293 -20.68 10.82 8.14
N ARG A 294 -19.67 9.98 7.87
CA ARG A 294 -19.86 8.63 7.31
C ARG A 294 -20.64 7.74 8.29
N PRO A 295 -21.57 6.87 7.80
CA PRO A 295 -22.23 5.88 8.64
C PRO A 295 -21.22 4.92 9.30
N SER A 296 -21.64 4.25 10.37
CA SER A 296 -20.85 3.18 10.99
C SER A 296 -20.70 1.97 10.07
N LEU A 297 -19.61 1.21 10.20
CA LEU A 297 -19.38 -0.03 9.46
C LEU A 297 -19.54 -1.26 10.39
N ARG A 298 -20.38 -2.22 10.00
CA ARG A 298 -20.51 -3.53 10.68
C ARG A 298 -19.23 -4.38 10.55
N TYR A 299 -18.99 -5.24 11.54
CA TYR A 299 -18.05 -6.36 11.44
C TYR A 299 -18.64 -7.67 11.97
N ASP A 300 -18.12 -8.83 11.51
CA ASP A 300 -18.30 -10.12 12.19
C ASP A 300 -17.04 -10.55 12.93
N VAL A 301 -15.86 -10.14 12.44
CA VAL A 301 -14.56 -10.16 13.15
C VAL A 301 -13.84 -8.81 12.93
N LEU A 302 -13.26 -8.26 14.00
CA LEU A 302 -12.53 -6.98 14.00
C LEU A 302 -11.06 -7.17 14.40
N SER A 303 -10.16 -6.37 13.85
CA SER A 303 -8.78 -6.27 14.32
C SER A 303 -8.26 -4.84 14.39
N ILE A 304 -7.49 -4.50 15.43
CA ILE A 304 -7.01 -3.14 15.71
C ILE A 304 -5.47 -3.11 15.72
N ASN A 305 -4.88 -2.21 14.94
CA ASN A 305 -3.42 -2.07 14.77
C ASN A 305 -3.06 -0.64 14.35
N ILE A 306 -3.45 0.30 15.20
CA ILE A 306 -3.43 1.77 14.99
C ILE A 306 -2.17 2.45 15.57
N GLY A 307 -1.11 1.69 15.83
CA GLY A 307 0.12 2.21 16.44
C GLY A 307 -0.09 2.73 17.87
N CYS A 308 0.59 3.82 18.22
CA CYS A 308 0.43 4.55 19.47
C CYS A 308 0.75 6.05 19.27
N THR A 309 0.13 6.92 20.08
CA THR A 309 0.33 8.38 20.12
C THR A 309 1.56 8.74 20.96
N PRO A 310 2.13 9.96 20.85
CA PRO A 310 3.20 10.39 21.75
C PRO A 310 2.63 10.67 23.14
N ARG A 311 3.35 10.31 24.21
CA ARG A 311 3.05 10.85 25.53
C ARG A 311 3.75 12.20 25.68
N LEU A 312 2.96 13.27 25.59
CA LEU A 312 3.36 14.64 25.90
C LEU A 312 3.14 14.92 27.40
N TYR A 313 3.79 15.96 27.92
CA TYR A 313 3.80 16.31 29.34
C TYR A 313 3.63 17.83 29.53
N GLY A 314 3.09 18.24 30.68
CA GLY A 314 2.94 19.65 31.06
C GLY A 314 2.00 20.43 30.15
N ALA A 315 2.36 21.67 29.82
CA ALA A 315 1.57 22.57 28.98
C ALA A 315 1.42 22.11 27.51
N ALA A 316 2.16 21.08 27.08
CA ALA A 316 1.98 20.43 25.77
C ALA A 316 0.98 19.26 25.81
N ALA A 317 0.17 19.15 26.87
CA ALA A 317 -0.86 18.12 27.05
C ALA A 317 -2.29 18.71 27.06
N SER A 318 -2.47 19.95 26.60
CA SER A 318 -3.80 20.52 26.36
C SER A 318 -4.51 19.74 25.25
N GLY A 319 -5.82 19.56 25.39
CA GLY A 319 -6.64 18.76 24.48
C GLY A 319 -6.91 19.43 23.13
N ASP A 320 -5.88 19.58 22.31
CA ASP A 320 -5.92 19.70 20.82
C ASP A 320 -4.49 19.80 20.20
N ASP A 321 -3.44 19.91 21.02
CA ASP A 321 -2.07 20.23 20.59
C ASP A 321 -1.41 19.20 19.65
N LEU A 322 -2.04 18.04 19.41
CA LEU A 322 -1.63 17.09 18.36
C LEU A 322 -1.70 17.68 16.95
N ALA A 323 -2.52 18.72 16.72
CA ALA A 323 -2.52 19.52 15.51
C ALA A 323 -1.44 20.63 15.49
N ARG A 324 -0.98 21.06 16.67
CA ARG A 324 0.08 22.09 16.86
C ARG A 324 1.50 21.51 16.88
N ALA A 325 1.65 20.18 17.00
CA ALA A 325 2.94 19.47 16.91
C ALA A 325 3.58 19.47 15.49
N GLY A 326 3.36 20.52 14.71
CA GLY A 326 3.87 20.75 13.37
C GLY A 326 4.82 21.95 13.29
N GLY A 327 6.06 21.77 13.75
CA GLY A 327 7.21 22.63 13.43
C GLY A 327 7.28 24.01 14.10
N SER A 328 6.17 24.75 14.23
CA SER A 328 6.20 26.17 14.61
C SER A 328 6.67 26.46 16.05
N ASP A 329 6.38 25.55 16.98
CA ASP A 329 6.70 25.70 18.41
C ASP A 329 7.98 24.96 18.83
N GLY A 330 8.88 24.60 17.89
CA GLY A 330 10.17 23.95 18.18
C GLY A 330 10.09 22.55 18.81
N VAL A 331 8.94 21.88 18.68
CA VAL A 331 8.66 20.53 19.18
C VAL A 331 8.17 19.65 18.04
N THR A 332 8.97 18.67 17.65
CA THR A 332 8.63 17.67 16.62
C THR A 332 8.46 16.29 17.26
N ALA A 333 7.23 15.79 17.32
CA ALA A 333 6.95 14.45 17.85
C ALA A 333 7.27 13.34 16.84
N VAL A 334 7.97 12.29 17.29
CA VAL A 334 8.34 11.10 16.47
C VAL A 334 7.17 10.11 16.32
N LYS A 335 6.24 10.09 17.29
CA LYS A 335 4.97 9.37 17.19
C LYS A 335 3.80 10.37 17.10
N PRO A 336 2.70 10.10 16.37
CA PRO A 336 2.59 9.05 15.36
C PRO A 336 3.66 9.22 14.29
N ILE A 337 4.18 8.10 13.79
CA ILE A 337 5.31 8.08 12.84
C ILE A 337 4.87 8.63 11.48
N ASP A 338 3.58 8.51 11.21
CA ASP A 338 2.88 9.05 10.06
C ASP A 338 3.08 10.58 10.00
N GLY A 339 3.52 11.06 8.84
CA GLY A 339 3.94 12.45 8.62
C GLY A 339 5.26 12.88 9.27
N PHE A 340 5.92 12.08 10.13
CA PHE A 340 7.18 12.50 10.77
C PHE A 340 8.31 12.75 9.76
N GLY A 341 8.37 12.00 8.65
CA GLY A 341 9.34 12.26 7.57
C GLY A 341 9.22 13.69 7.02
N ARG A 342 8.00 14.17 6.76
CA ARG A 342 7.76 15.55 6.29
C ARG A 342 8.16 16.57 7.36
N ARG A 343 7.77 16.35 8.62
CA ARG A 343 8.18 17.19 9.77
C ARG A 343 9.70 17.23 9.94
N TRP A 344 10.39 16.14 9.61
CA TRP A 344 11.86 16.06 9.62
C TRP A 344 12.49 16.80 8.45
N ASP A 345 11.95 16.71 7.23
CA ASP A 345 12.46 17.45 6.07
C ASP A 345 12.28 18.97 6.25
N GLU A 346 11.12 19.39 6.76
CA GLU A 346 10.81 20.78 7.19
C GLU A 346 11.82 21.27 8.25
N LEU A 347 12.02 20.48 9.31
CA LEU A 347 12.94 20.77 10.41
C LEU A 347 14.41 20.79 9.97
N LEU A 348 14.83 19.88 9.08
CA LEU A 348 16.20 19.82 8.57
C LEU A 348 16.53 21.05 7.74
N ALA A 349 15.61 21.53 6.89
CA ALA A 349 15.78 22.77 6.16
C ALA A 349 15.99 23.94 7.14
N HIS A 350 15.10 24.11 8.12
CA HIS A 350 15.22 25.17 9.13
C HIS A 350 16.56 25.11 9.91
N ILE A 351 16.98 23.93 10.37
CA ILE A 351 18.25 23.76 11.09
C ILE A 351 19.44 24.17 10.22
N VAL A 352 19.51 23.69 8.97
CA VAL A 352 20.68 23.92 8.11
C VAL A 352 20.72 25.35 7.56
N ASP A 353 19.56 25.97 7.33
CA ASP A 353 19.45 27.40 6.97
C ASP A 353 19.85 28.30 8.15
N ALA A 354 19.33 28.06 9.36
CA ALA A 354 19.68 28.81 10.55
C ALA A 354 21.17 28.65 10.93
N ALA A 355 21.73 27.45 10.75
CA ALA A 355 23.15 27.18 11.02
C ALA A 355 24.08 27.79 9.96
N GLY A 356 23.63 27.91 8.69
CA GLY A 356 24.39 28.56 7.62
C GLY A 356 24.31 30.10 7.63
N ALA A 357 23.18 30.66 8.07
CA ALA A 357 23.00 32.11 8.23
C ALA A 357 23.67 32.69 9.48
N ALA A 358 24.22 31.85 10.35
CA ALA A 358 24.88 32.27 11.58
C ALA A 358 26.27 32.87 11.32
N ASN A 359 26.60 33.98 12.00
CA ASN A 359 27.98 34.50 12.04
C ASN A 359 28.93 33.49 12.68
N ALA A 360 30.24 33.58 12.39
CA ALA A 360 31.25 32.66 12.92
C ALA A 360 31.29 32.63 14.47
N ASP A 361 31.02 33.77 15.12
CA ASP A 361 31.00 33.90 16.59
C ASP A 361 29.67 33.46 17.24
N ALA A 362 28.68 33.03 16.45
CA ALA A 362 27.39 32.61 16.97
C ALA A 362 27.48 31.24 17.68
N SER A 363 26.85 31.12 18.85
CA SER A 363 26.81 29.85 19.58
C SER A 363 25.97 28.79 18.83
N PRO A 364 26.48 27.55 18.64
CA PRO A 364 25.86 26.53 17.81
C PRO A 364 24.40 26.22 18.16
N ALA A 365 23.59 25.98 17.13
CA ALA A 365 22.23 25.48 17.27
C ALA A 365 22.24 24.13 18.01
N THR A 366 21.42 24.01 19.07
CA THR A 366 21.34 22.80 19.88
C THR A 366 20.05 22.04 19.58
N ILE A 367 20.16 20.90 18.92
CA ILE A 367 19.03 20.02 18.58
C ILE A 367 18.89 18.97 19.69
N ALA A 368 17.77 18.99 20.42
CA ALA A 368 17.57 18.11 21.56
C ALA A 368 16.65 16.93 21.25
N ILE A 369 17.13 15.70 21.50
CA ILE A 369 16.36 14.46 21.35
C ILE A 369 15.85 14.04 22.74
N VAL A 370 14.53 14.07 22.93
CA VAL A 370 13.89 13.72 24.20
C VAL A 370 13.50 12.24 24.18
N GLY A 371 14.28 11.41 24.87
CA GLY A 371 14.01 9.98 25.05
C GLY A 371 15.24 9.09 24.86
N ALA A 372 16.07 8.91 25.89
CA ALA A 372 17.27 8.04 25.91
C ALA A 372 17.01 6.50 25.81
N GLY A 373 15.92 6.09 25.17
CA GLY A 373 15.65 4.70 24.75
C GLY A 373 16.24 4.41 23.37
N GLY A 374 16.10 3.16 22.89
CA GLY A 374 16.75 2.71 21.64
C GLY A 374 16.42 3.56 20.41
N GLY A 375 15.15 3.91 20.20
CA GLY A 375 14.74 4.75 19.06
C GLY A 375 15.30 6.18 19.13
N GLY A 376 15.29 6.81 20.31
CA GLY A 376 15.85 8.16 20.46
C GLY A 376 17.38 8.19 20.39
N VAL A 377 18.06 7.11 20.79
CA VAL A 377 19.49 6.92 20.54
C VAL A 377 19.81 6.80 19.05
N GLU A 378 19.08 5.96 18.33
CA GLU A 378 19.28 5.74 16.90
C GLU A 378 18.98 7.02 16.10
N LEU A 379 17.93 7.76 16.49
CA LEU A 379 17.62 9.09 15.96
C LEU A 379 18.69 10.12 16.31
N ALA A 380 19.23 10.18 17.53
CA ALA A 380 20.29 11.13 17.88
C ALA A 380 21.54 10.95 17.02
N LEU A 381 21.90 9.70 16.71
CA LEU A 381 23.00 9.35 15.82
C LEU A 381 22.68 9.73 14.35
N ALA A 382 21.47 9.43 13.88
CA ALA A 382 21.01 9.76 12.52
C ALA A 382 20.91 11.28 12.27
N VAL A 383 20.29 12.03 13.18
CA VAL A 383 20.15 13.50 13.14
C VAL A 383 21.52 14.17 13.10
N HIS A 384 22.44 13.73 13.99
CA HIS A 384 23.83 14.19 13.99
C HIS A 384 24.54 13.94 12.65
N ALA A 385 24.38 12.74 12.08
CA ALA A 385 25.00 12.39 10.80
C ALA A 385 24.45 13.22 9.64
N ARG A 386 23.13 13.41 9.56
CA ARG A 386 22.46 14.16 8.48
C ARG A 386 22.82 15.64 8.50
N ILE A 387 22.72 16.30 9.65
CA ILE A 387 23.06 17.73 9.80
C ILE A 387 24.52 17.97 9.42
N ASN A 388 25.43 17.11 9.88
CA ASN A 388 26.85 17.20 9.55
C ASN A 388 27.21 16.84 8.10
N ALA A 389 26.30 16.18 7.36
CA ALA A 389 26.46 15.93 5.94
C ALA A 389 26.00 17.15 5.12
N GLU A 390 24.84 17.73 5.45
CA GLU A 390 24.29 18.91 4.77
C GLU A 390 25.16 20.17 4.99
N LEU A 391 25.63 20.42 6.22
CA LEU A 391 26.51 21.55 6.50
C LEU A 391 27.82 21.46 5.69
N ARG A 392 28.44 20.28 5.61
CA ARG A 392 29.62 20.06 4.75
C ARG A 392 29.31 20.20 3.26
N ALA A 393 28.12 19.82 2.82
CA ALA A 393 27.67 20.03 1.44
C ALA A 393 27.50 21.52 1.09
N ARG A 394 27.23 22.37 2.10
CA ARG A 394 27.24 23.85 1.99
C ARG A 394 28.62 24.48 2.23
N GLY A 395 29.67 23.69 2.44
CA GLY A 395 31.05 24.15 2.60
C GLY A 395 31.53 24.39 4.04
N GLU A 396 30.72 24.11 5.06
CA GLU A 396 31.12 24.27 6.47
C GLU A 396 32.20 23.24 6.87
N PRO A 397 33.42 23.66 7.26
CA PRO A 397 34.50 22.74 7.57
C PRO A 397 34.32 22.07 8.95
N GLU A 398 33.78 22.81 9.92
CA GLU A 398 33.51 22.30 11.29
C GLU A 398 32.01 22.39 11.65
N PRO A 399 31.18 21.44 11.20
CA PRO A 399 29.75 21.39 11.54
C PRO A 399 29.45 21.48 13.05
N ALA A 400 30.34 20.96 13.91
CA ALA A 400 30.21 21.00 15.37
C ALA A 400 30.38 22.40 16.00
N ALA A 401 30.85 23.39 15.23
CA ALA A 401 30.81 24.81 15.58
C ALA A 401 29.45 25.45 15.26
N ARG A 402 28.70 24.89 14.29
CA ARG A 402 27.40 25.41 13.81
C ARG A 402 26.18 24.72 14.45
N ALA A 403 26.24 23.40 14.64
CA ALA A 403 25.14 22.61 15.19
C ALA A 403 25.65 21.49 16.13
N ARG A 404 24.86 21.16 17.16
CA ARG A 404 25.17 20.11 18.16
C ARG A 404 23.91 19.34 18.56
N VAL A 405 24.07 18.06 18.90
CA VAL A 405 22.96 17.20 19.36
C VAL A 405 23.06 16.90 20.85
N LEU A 406 21.92 17.00 21.54
CA LEU A 406 21.75 16.72 22.97
C LEU A 406 20.70 15.61 23.16
N LEU A 407 21.07 14.47 23.75
CA LEU A 407 20.13 13.40 24.12
C LEU A 407 19.71 13.55 25.58
N VAL A 408 18.40 13.58 25.87
CA VAL A 408 17.84 13.73 27.23
C VAL A 408 17.02 12.50 27.63
N GLY A 409 17.10 12.05 28.88
CA GLY A 409 16.29 10.93 29.37
C GLY A 409 16.04 10.87 30.87
N ARG A 410 14.83 10.42 31.25
CA ARG A 410 14.40 10.28 32.67
C ARG A 410 15.10 9.16 33.44
N ALA A 411 15.63 8.15 32.75
CA ALA A 411 16.36 7.06 33.40
C ALA A 411 17.79 7.53 33.74
N THR A 412 18.33 7.04 34.85
CA THR A 412 19.75 7.28 35.24
C THR A 412 20.74 6.55 34.34
N GLU A 413 20.28 5.54 33.58
CA GLU A 413 21.07 4.81 32.59
C GLU A 413 20.55 5.02 31.17
N LEU A 414 21.48 5.09 30.21
CA LEU A 414 21.21 5.08 28.78
C LEU A 414 20.64 3.71 28.35
N MET A 415 19.52 3.68 27.63
CA MET A 415 18.87 2.43 27.16
C MET A 415 18.70 1.37 28.28
N PRO A 416 17.94 1.64 29.35
CA PRO A 416 17.87 0.78 30.55
C PRO A 416 17.34 -0.63 30.29
N SER A 417 16.61 -0.85 29.19
CA SER A 417 16.15 -2.17 28.73
C SER A 417 17.23 -3.04 28.07
N HIS A 418 18.47 -2.53 27.93
CA HIS A 418 19.59 -3.19 27.26
C HIS A 418 20.73 -3.48 28.23
N SER A 419 21.49 -4.55 27.97
CA SER A 419 22.56 -5.02 28.87
C SER A 419 23.76 -4.06 28.93
N PRO A 420 24.56 -4.07 30.02
CA PRO A 420 25.70 -3.17 30.18
C PRO A 420 26.70 -3.15 29.01
N PRO A 421 27.04 -4.27 28.34
CA PRO A 421 27.91 -4.24 27.16
C PRO A 421 27.32 -3.44 25.99
N VAL A 422 26.00 -3.48 25.78
CA VAL A 422 25.32 -2.68 24.74
C VAL A 422 25.32 -1.21 25.15
N ARG A 423 24.99 -0.90 26.42
CA ARG A 423 25.04 0.47 26.96
C ARG A 423 26.43 1.09 26.77
N ALA A 424 27.49 0.32 27.05
CA ALA A 424 28.88 0.75 26.87
C ALA A 424 29.27 0.97 25.40
N ALA A 425 28.81 0.12 24.47
CA ALA A 425 29.06 0.28 23.04
C ALA A 425 28.38 1.54 22.48
N VAL A 426 27.10 1.78 22.84
CA VAL A 426 26.35 2.98 22.45
C VAL A 426 26.95 4.24 23.08
N ALA A 427 27.31 4.20 24.36
CA ALA A 427 27.97 5.32 25.03
C ALA A 427 29.38 5.63 24.49
N ALA A 428 30.04 4.69 23.81
CA ALA A 428 31.24 4.97 23.03
C ALA A 428 30.89 5.70 21.72
N ALA A 429 29.90 5.20 20.96
CA ALA A 429 29.47 5.78 19.69
C ALA A 429 28.92 7.21 19.80
N LEU A 430 28.19 7.53 20.87
CA LEU A 430 27.71 8.89 21.17
C LEU A 430 28.88 9.84 21.50
N ARG A 431 29.81 9.40 22.36
CA ARG A 431 31.00 10.19 22.74
C ARG A 431 31.95 10.46 21.58
N ALA A 432 32.17 9.47 20.70
CA ALA A 432 32.97 9.62 19.48
C ALA A 432 32.41 10.67 18.50
N ARG A 433 31.13 11.03 18.65
CA ARG A 433 30.39 12.01 17.86
C ARG A 433 30.11 13.32 18.62
N GLY A 434 30.67 13.49 19.82
CA GLY A 434 30.46 14.68 20.64
C GLY A 434 29.01 14.90 21.11
N ILE A 435 28.13 13.91 20.97
CA ILE A 435 26.71 14.03 21.33
C ILE A 435 26.61 14.10 22.86
N ARG A 436 26.10 15.23 23.38
CA ARG A 436 25.91 15.42 24.81
C ARG A 436 24.76 14.54 25.29
N VAL A 437 24.89 13.95 26.48
CA VAL A 437 23.84 13.12 27.08
C VAL A 437 23.50 13.66 28.48
N GLU A 438 22.21 13.83 28.75
CA GLU A 438 21.60 14.24 30.02
C GLU A 438 20.68 13.08 30.51
N LEU A 439 20.87 12.63 31.74
CA LEU A 439 20.18 11.45 32.30
C LEU A 439 19.68 11.71 33.73
N GLY A 440 18.67 10.94 34.14
CA GLY A 440 18.09 11.00 35.49
C GLY A 440 17.04 12.08 35.71
N THR A 441 16.61 12.80 34.66
CA THR A 441 15.62 13.88 34.77
C THR A 441 14.56 13.82 33.66
N SER A 442 13.32 14.14 33.99
CA SER A 442 12.21 14.16 33.03
C SER A 442 12.09 15.54 32.37
N VAL A 443 11.94 15.58 31.05
CA VAL A 443 11.46 16.80 30.36
C VAL A 443 9.97 16.95 30.65
N VAL A 444 9.57 18.13 31.11
CA VAL A 444 8.17 18.46 31.47
C VAL A 444 7.55 19.53 30.57
N GLY A 445 8.32 20.10 29.63
CA GLY A 445 7.82 21.04 28.63
C GLY A 445 8.95 21.64 27.79
N TYR A 446 8.56 22.51 26.86
CA TYR A 446 9.45 23.33 26.04
C TYR A 446 8.97 24.79 26.08
N ASP A 447 9.91 25.73 26.14
CA ASP A 447 9.70 27.17 26.20
C ASP A 447 10.17 27.76 24.86
N GLY A 448 9.29 27.78 23.86
CA GLY A 448 9.64 28.14 22.47
C GLY A 448 10.15 29.58 22.34
N ALA A 449 9.58 30.51 23.12
CA ALA A 449 10.04 31.90 23.18
C ALA A 449 11.49 32.05 23.69
N LYS A 450 11.99 31.09 24.49
CA LYS A 450 13.35 31.09 25.04
C LYS A 450 14.25 29.99 24.48
N ARG A 451 13.74 29.14 23.57
CA ARG A 451 14.45 27.98 22.98
C ARG A 451 15.07 27.08 24.04
N GLN A 452 14.23 26.60 24.97
CA GLN A 452 14.66 25.83 26.14
C GLN A 452 13.74 24.64 26.47
N LEU A 453 14.33 23.48 26.73
CA LEU A 453 13.64 22.40 27.44
C LEU A 453 13.53 22.74 28.93
N VAL A 454 12.37 22.47 29.52
CA VAL A 454 12.11 22.58 30.96
C VAL A 454 12.20 21.18 31.58
N LEU A 455 13.02 21.03 32.61
CA LEU A 455 13.24 19.77 33.33
C LEU A 455 12.41 19.72 34.62
N GLY A 456 12.03 18.52 35.04
CA GLY A 456 11.22 18.28 36.25
C GLY A 456 11.93 18.57 37.57
N ASP A 457 13.24 18.82 37.53
CA ASP A 457 14.06 19.32 38.64
C ASP A 457 14.20 20.87 38.64
N GLY A 458 13.48 21.55 37.75
CA GLY A 458 13.50 23.00 37.60
C GLY A 458 14.64 23.56 36.73
N ARG A 459 15.62 22.74 36.32
CA ARG A 459 16.66 23.17 35.37
C ARG A 459 16.06 23.46 34.00
N ARG A 460 16.74 24.34 33.26
CA ARG A 460 16.44 24.67 31.86
C ARG A 460 17.67 24.38 31.00
N LEU A 461 17.47 23.73 29.86
CA LEU A 461 18.54 23.41 28.91
C LEU A 461 18.22 24.09 27.57
N ARG A 462 19.19 24.79 26.97
CA ARG A 462 19.05 25.33 25.62
C ARG A 462 18.77 24.18 24.64
N ALA A 463 17.74 24.36 23.83
CA ALA A 463 17.42 23.56 22.68
C ALA A 463 16.79 24.52 21.67
N ASP A 464 17.48 24.79 20.57
CA ASP A 464 16.95 25.63 19.49
C ASP A 464 15.84 24.90 18.72
N GLU A 465 15.92 23.56 18.72
CA GLU A 465 14.93 22.64 18.17
C GLU A 465 14.84 21.38 19.04
N SER A 466 13.69 20.70 19.07
CA SER A 466 13.52 19.45 19.83
C SER A 466 12.72 18.36 19.11
N ILE A 467 13.20 17.12 19.22
CA ILE A 467 12.59 15.91 18.63
C ILE A 467 12.21 14.94 19.76
N TRP A 468 10.93 14.63 19.89
CA TRP A 468 10.38 13.90 21.03
C TRP A 468 10.12 12.43 20.67
N CYS A 469 10.99 11.56 21.16
CA CYS A 469 10.92 10.09 21.05
C CYS A 469 10.53 9.48 22.41
N THR A 470 9.46 10.01 23.02
CA THR A 470 8.94 9.55 24.32
C THR A 470 8.23 8.20 24.23
N GLU A 471 7.84 7.65 25.39
CA GLU A 471 7.00 6.45 25.43
C GLU A 471 5.63 6.73 24.78
N GLY A 472 5.10 5.72 24.09
CA GLY A 472 3.79 5.82 23.45
C GLY A 472 2.65 5.78 24.47
N ALA A 473 1.58 6.52 24.17
CA ALA A 473 0.28 6.41 24.82
C ALA A 473 -0.73 5.70 23.89
N ALA A 474 -1.84 5.21 24.44
CA ALA A 474 -2.94 4.72 23.63
C ALA A 474 -3.71 5.89 22.97
N GLN A 475 -4.44 5.59 21.89
CA GLN A 475 -5.34 6.57 21.26
C GLN A 475 -6.56 6.80 22.17
N GLY A 476 -6.90 8.06 22.44
CA GLY A 476 -7.90 8.41 23.47
C GLY A 476 -9.29 7.81 23.26
N TRP A 477 -9.74 7.62 22.01
CA TRP A 477 -11.04 7.04 21.68
C TRP A 477 -11.20 5.57 22.13
N LEU A 478 -10.10 4.86 22.42
CA LEU A 478 -10.16 3.51 22.99
C LEU A 478 -10.82 3.50 24.37
N ALA A 479 -10.70 4.58 25.16
CA ALA A 479 -11.32 4.70 26.48
C ALA A 479 -12.85 4.59 26.46
N THR A 480 -13.48 4.91 25.31
CA THR A 480 -14.94 4.83 25.10
C THR A 480 -15.36 3.65 24.22
N SER A 481 -14.46 2.70 23.94
CA SER A 481 -14.70 1.57 23.04
C SER A 481 -15.30 0.31 23.69
N GLY A 482 -15.52 0.32 25.01
CA GLY A 482 -15.96 -0.84 25.78
C GLY A 482 -14.93 -1.97 25.95
N LEU A 483 -13.83 -1.93 25.19
CA LEU A 483 -12.78 -2.95 25.22
C LEU A 483 -11.97 -2.94 26.54
N PRO A 484 -11.42 -4.09 26.97
CA PRO A 484 -10.55 -4.17 28.13
C PRO A 484 -9.23 -3.43 27.87
N LEU A 485 -8.92 -2.42 28.68
CA LEU A 485 -7.66 -1.67 28.58
C LEU A 485 -6.70 -1.97 29.75
N ASP A 486 -5.42 -1.71 29.55
CA ASP A 486 -4.43 -1.64 30.63
C ASP A 486 -4.34 -0.22 31.23
N ALA A 487 -3.53 -0.06 32.28
CA ALA A 487 -3.34 1.22 32.98
C ALA A 487 -2.66 2.33 32.14
N SER A 488 -2.30 2.06 30.88
CA SER A 488 -1.85 3.06 29.89
C SER A 488 -2.81 3.18 28.69
N GLY A 489 -3.99 2.58 28.78
CA GLY A 489 -5.06 2.63 27.78
C GLY A 489 -4.90 1.65 26.62
N PHE A 490 -3.91 0.75 26.63
CA PHE A 490 -3.71 -0.21 25.55
C PHE A 490 -4.68 -1.39 25.65
N VAL A 491 -5.15 -1.89 24.51
CA VAL A 491 -6.11 -3.00 24.47
C VAL A 491 -5.45 -4.27 25.01
N ARG A 492 -6.02 -4.82 26.08
CA ARG A 492 -5.57 -6.09 26.68
C ARG A 492 -6.03 -7.26 25.83
N VAL A 493 -5.07 -8.10 25.45
CA VAL A 493 -5.30 -9.29 24.64
C VAL A 493 -4.72 -10.54 25.32
N SER A 494 -5.32 -11.68 25.03
CA SER A 494 -4.76 -12.99 25.37
C SER A 494 -3.51 -13.28 24.53
N THR A 495 -2.84 -14.39 24.84
CA THR A 495 -1.78 -14.96 23.98
C THR A 495 -2.27 -15.34 22.57
N ALA A 496 -3.59 -15.48 22.35
CA ALA A 496 -4.18 -15.62 21.02
C ALA A 496 -4.44 -14.28 20.29
N LEU A 497 -4.03 -13.13 20.86
CA LEU A 497 -4.24 -11.76 20.34
C LEU A 497 -5.71 -11.30 20.26
N ALA A 498 -6.65 -12.09 20.76
CA ALA A 498 -8.05 -11.70 20.96
C ALA A 498 -8.17 -10.81 22.22
N ALA A 499 -9.01 -9.79 22.18
CA ALA A 499 -9.27 -8.91 23.32
C ALA A 499 -9.96 -9.70 24.44
N VAL A 500 -9.57 -9.44 25.69
CA VAL A 500 -10.04 -10.23 26.85
C VAL A 500 -11.57 -10.11 27.02
N GLY A 501 -12.28 -11.22 26.78
CA GLY A 501 -13.75 -11.27 26.82
C GLY A 501 -14.45 -11.09 25.47
N HIS A 502 -13.73 -10.74 24.39
CA HIS A 502 -14.28 -10.57 23.04
C HIS A 502 -13.61 -11.54 22.06
N ALA A 503 -14.27 -12.66 21.75
CA ALA A 503 -13.71 -13.71 20.90
C ALA A 503 -13.58 -13.32 19.41
N ASP A 504 -14.21 -12.21 19.03
CA ASP A 504 -14.34 -11.67 17.67
C ASP A 504 -13.59 -10.34 17.47
N VAL A 505 -13.01 -9.75 18.52
CA VAL A 505 -12.20 -8.53 18.43
C VAL A 505 -10.74 -8.85 18.77
N PHE A 506 -9.82 -8.45 17.91
CA PHE A 506 -8.38 -8.70 18.04
C PHE A 506 -7.61 -7.38 18.11
N ALA A 507 -6.43 -7.38 18.73
CA ALA A 507 -5.52 -6.24 18.66
C ALA A 507 -4.05 -6.70 18.54
N ALA A 508 -3.26 -5.97 17.75
CA ALA A 508 -1.87 -6.29 17.49
C ALA A 508 -1.02 -5.04 17.21
N GLY A 509 0.30 -5.16 17.39
CA GLY A 509 1.22 -4.03 17.32
C GLY A 509 1.21 -3.18 18.59
N ASP A 510 1.62 -1.92 18.47
CA ASP A 510 1.82 -1.04 19.63
C ASP A 510 0.52 -0.76 20.43
N VAL A 511 -0.66 -0.90 19.81
CA VAL A 511 -1.96 -0.71 20.49
C VAL A 511 -2.28 -1.82 21.50
N ALA A 512 -1.67 -2.99 21.38
CA ALA A 512 -2.00 -4.18 22.16
C ALA A 512 -1.08 -4.40 23.37
N SER A 513 -1.62 -4.93 24.45
CA SER A 513 -0.89 -5.43 25.63
C SER A 513 -1.26 -6.90 25.85
N ILE A 514 -0.28 -7.80 25.68
CA ILE A 514 -0.48 -9.24 25.86
C ILE A 514 -0.41 -9.55 27.37
N ASP A 515 -1.52 -10.01 27.94
CA ASP A 515 -1.60 -10.40 29.35
C ASP A 515 -0.53 -11.46 29.68
N GLY A 516 0.13 -11.30 30.84
CA GLY A 516 1.26 -12.15 31.26
C GLY A 516 2.57 -11.95 30.49
N HIS A 517 2.58 -11.21 29.37
CA HIS A 517 3.75 -11.05 28.50
C HIS A 517 4.01 -9.59 28.09
N PRO A 518 4.32 -8.69 29.05
CA PRO A 518 4.65 -7.29 28.75
C PRO A 518 5.88 -7.18 27.82
N ARG A 519 5.79 -6.35 26.78
CA ARG A 519 6.87 -6.10 25.81
C ARG A 519 6.92 -4.62 25.40
N PRO A 520 8.11 -4.05 25.09
CA PRO A 520 8.23 -2.68 24.60
C PRO A 520 7.49 -2.44 23.28
N LYS A 521 6.74 -1.35 23.21
CA LYS A 521 5.99 -0.87 22.03
C LYS A 521 6.95 -0.52 20.89
N SER A 522 7.20 -1.47 19.99
CA SER A 522 8.23 -1.41 18.95
C SER A 522 7.95 -2.37 17.79
N GLY A 523 8.38 -1.97 16.58
CA GLY A 523 8.07 -2.66 15.32
C GLY A 523 8.47 -4.14 15.27
N VAL A 524 9.53 -4.56 15.97
CA VAL A 524 9.98 -5.96 16.02
C VAL A 524 8.93 -6.89 16.64
N PHE A 525 8.15 -6.43 17.61
CA PHE A 525 7.04 -7.21 18.16
C PHE A 525 5.81 -7.15 17.25
N ALA A 526 5.49 -5.97 16.69
CA ALA A 526 4.36 -5.78 15.79
C ALA A 526 4.46 -6.68 14.53
N VAL A 527 5.60 -6.67 13.83
CA VAL A 527 5.87 -7.54 12.67
C VAL A 527 5.68 -9.02 13.00
N ARG A 528 6.02 -9.44 14.23
CA ARG A 528 5.92 -10.84 14.68
C ARG A 528 4.52 -11.25 15.15
N MET A 529 3.64 -10.29 15.46
CA MET A 529 2.22 -10.56 15.72
C MET A 529 1.43 -10.85 14.44
N GLY A 530 1.90 -10.41 13.26
CA GLY A 530 1.22 -10.65 11.98
C GLY A 530 0.90 -12.13 11.68
N PRO A 531 1.87 -13.06 11.69
CA PRO A 531 1.64 -14.48 11.39
C PRO A 531 0.68 -15.24 12.34
N PRO A 532 0.68 -15.05 13.68
CA PRO A 532 -0.34 -15.65 14.54
C PRO A 532 -1.70 -14.95 14.39
N LEU A 533 -1.73 -13.61 14.26
CA LEU A 533 -2.97 -12.87 14.03
C LEU A 533 -3.70 -13.37 12.76
N GLU A 534 -2.98 -13.53 11.65
CA GLU A 534 -3.52 -14.01 10.38
C GLU A 534 -4.25 -15.35 10.50
N ARG A 535 -3.72 -16.26 11.32
CA ARG A 535 -4.33 -17.56 11.58
C ARG A 535 -5.55 -17.43 12.47
N ASN A 536 -5.48 -16.59 13.49
CA ASN A 536 -6.54 -16.45 14.48
C ASN A 536 -7.75 -15.67 13.94
N LEU A 537 -7.54 -14.70 13.04
CA LEU A 537 -8.63 -14.05 12.29
C LEU A 537 -9.36 -15.07 11.40
N ARG A 538 -8.65 -15.93 10.67
CA ARG A 538 -9.27 -17.02 9.89
C ARG A 538 -9.96 -18.04 10.79
N ALA A 539 -9.37 -18.39 11.94
CA ALA A 539 -9.96 -19.33 12.89
C ALA A 539 -11.28 -18.78 13.46
N ALA A 540 -11.31 -17.53 13.90
CA ALA A 540 -12.52 -16.84 14.38
C ALA A 540 -13.62 -16.80 13.30
N LEU A 541 -13.28 -16.41 12.07
CA LEU A 541 -14.21 -16.42 10.93
C LEU A 541 -14.80 -17.81 10.65
N LEU A 542 -14.02 -18.87 10.85
CA LEU A 542 -14.40 -20.27 10.62
C LEU A 542 -14.97 -20.98 11.87
N GLY A 543 -15.08 -20.31 13.03
CA GLY A 543 -15.49 -20.94 14.29
C GLY A 543 -14.51 -21.99 14.84
N GLN A 544 -13.24 -21.90 14.48
CA GLN A 544 -12.18 -22.84 14.86
C GLN A 544 -11.40 -22.36 16.10
N PRO A 545 -10.78 -23.27 16.88
CA PRO A 545 -9.92 -22.90 17.99
C PRO A 545 -8.77 -21.96 17.57
N LEU A 546 -8.51 -20.93 18.39
CA LEU A 546 -7.42 -20.00 18.15
C LEU A 546 -6.05 -20.63 18.49
N VAL A 547 -4.98 -20.07 17.93
CA VAL A 547 -3.59 -20.53 18.14
C VAL A 547 -2.85 -19.57 19.06
N GLU A 548 -2.27 -20.10 20.13
CA GLU A 548 -1.51 -19.31 21.10
C GLU A 548 -0.17 -18.79 20.56
N TYR A 549 0.19 -17.57 20.96
CA TYR A 549 1.45 -16.91 20.63
C TYR A 549 2.11 -16.29 21.87
N VAL A 550 3.33 -16.74 22.16
CA VAL A 550 4.20 -16.17 23.20
C VAL A 550 5.27 -15.29 22.54
N PRO A 551 5.30 -13.96 22.79
CA PRO A 551 6.29 -13.07 22.19
C PRO A 551 7.68 -13.32 22.77
N GLN A 552 8.71 -13.36 21.91
CA GLN A 552 10.08 -13.67 22.34
C GLN A 552 10.58 -12.75 23.47
N ALA A 553 11.42 -13.26 24.37
CA ALA A 553 12.06 -12.47 25.42
C ALA A 553 13.28 -11.66 24.90
N SER A 554 13.91 -12.09 23.80
CA SER A 554 15.03 -11.37 23.17
C SER A 554 15.04 -11.52 21.65
N PHE A 555 15.65 -10.57 20.96
CA PHE A 555 15.83 -10.53 19.51
C PHE A 555 17.20 -9.96 19.16
N LEU A 556 17.59 -10.00 17.88
CA LEU A 556 18.74 -9.24 17.37
C LEU A 556 18.27 -7.82 17.05
N GLY A 557 18.75 -6.84 17.81
CA GLY A 557 18.67 -5.43 17.45
C GLY A 557 19.93 -5.01 16.70
N LEU A 558 19.76 -4.20 15.66
CA LEU A 558 20.84 -3.52 14.94
C LEU A 558 20.53 -2.02 15.01
N ILE A 559 21.37 -1.27 15.71
CA ILE A 559 21.20 0.16 15.98
C ILE A 559 22.09 0.91 14.98
N GLY A 560 21.49 1.59 14.00
CA GLY A 560 22.21 2.43 13.05
C GLY A 560 22.91 3.62 13.73
N THR A 561 24.08 4.00 13.21
CA THR A 561 24.88 5.13 13.72
C THR A 561 24.91 6.34 12.77
N GLY A 562 24.05 6.32 11.74
CA GLY A 562 23.84 7.43 10.80
C GLY A 562 24.84 7.53 9.64
N ASP A 563 26.01 6.87 9.73
CA ASP A 563 27.11 6.99 8.77
C ASP A 563 27.44 5.70 7.99
N GLY A 564 26.47 4.81 7.86
CA GLY A 564 26.65 3.49 7.24
C GLY A 564 27.32 2.46 8.15
N SER A 565 27.33 2.69 9.47
CA SER A 565 27.74 1.71 10.50
C SER A 565 26.60 1.40 11.47
N ALA A 566 26.65 0.25 12.15
CA ALA A 566 25.66 -0.13 13.17
C ALA A 566 26.26 -0.93 14.34
N ILE A 567 25.57 -0.92 15.48
CA ILE A 567 25.89 -1.66 16.72
C ILE A 567 24.91 -2.84 16.86
N ALA A 568 25.39 -4.02 17.22
CA ALA A 568 24.52 -5.19 17.44
C ALA A 568 24.17 -5.38 18.93
N SER A 569 22.93 -5.74 19.20
CA SER A 569 22.39 -6.06 20.52
C SER A 569 21.65 -7.40 20.49
N ARG A 570 22.00 -8.34 21.37
CA ARG A 570 21.23 -9.58 21.56
C ARG A 570 21.34 -10.09 23.01
N GLY A 571 20.44 -9.65 23.87
CA GLY A 571 20.43 -10.02 25.29
C GLY A 571 21.65 -9.44 26.01
N SER A 572 22.51 -10.29 26.56
CA SER A 572 23.78 -9.90 27.18
C SER A 572 24.92 -9.61 26.18
N LEU A 573 24.75 -9.96 24.91
CA LEU A 573 25.78 -9.80 23.88
C LEU A 573 25.65 -8.44 23.17
N ALA A 574 26.80 -7.81 22.96
CA ALA A 574 26.97 -6.61 22.15
C ALA A 574 28.09 -6.83 21.12
N LEU A 575 27.93 -6.31 19.91
CA LEU A 575 29.05 -6.11 18.98
C LEU A 575 29.25 -4.61 18.79
N ARG A 576 30.51 -4.18 18.77
CA ARG A 576 30.89 -2.79 18.53
C ARG A 576 30.45 -2.33 17.14
N GLU A 577 30.38 -1.01 16.98
CA GLU A 577 30.04 -0.33 15.74
C GLU A 577 30.89 -0.80 14.54
N THR A 578 30.24 -1.31 13.49
CA THR A 578 30.90 -1.66 12.21
C THR A 578 29.99 -1.45 11.00
N ARG A 579 30.60 -1.32 9.80
CA ARG A 579 29.86 -1.20 8.53
C ARG A 579 29.12 -2.48 8.11
N TRP A 580 29.69 -3.67 8.33
CA TRP A 580 29.02 -4.94 7.95
C TRP A 580 27.75 -5.20 8.77
N LEU A 581 27.64 -4.65 9.98
CA LEU A 581 26.39 -4.68 10.76
C LEU A 581 25.32 -3.76 10.17
N TRP A 582 25.70 -2.69 9.49
CA TRP A 582 24.79 -1.87 8.70
C TRP A 582 24.39 -2.59 7.41
N GLU A 583 25.33 -3.21 6.67
CA GLU A 583 25.03 -4.06 5.50
C GLU A 583 23.99 -5.16 5.85
N LEU A 584 24.10 -5.74 7.05
CA LEU A 584 23.11 -6.71 7.55
C LEU A 584 21.76 -6.08 7.92
N LYS A 585 21.73 -4.86 8.46
CA LYS A 585 20.49 -4.13 8.78
C LYS A 585 19.73 -3.78 7.50
N ASP A 586 20.41 -3.11 6.57
CA ASP A 586 19.91 -2.78 5.23
C ASP A 586 19.32 -4.02 4.54
N TRP A 587 20.08 -5.13 4.49
CA TRP A 587 19.59 -6.38 3.89
C TRP A 587 18.37 -6.98 4.59
N ILE A 588 18.23 -6.86 5.91
CA ILE A 588 17.03 -7.33 6.63
C ILE A 588 15.83 -6.45 6.29
N ASP A 589 16.01 -5.14 6.38
CA ASP A 589 14.94 -4.15 6.32
C ASP A 589 14.42 -3.98 4.88
N VAL A 590 15.31 -3.79 3.90
CA VAL A 590 14.97 -3.69 2.46
C VAL A 590 14.30 -4.98 1.97
N LYS A 591 14.76 -6.15 2.41
CA LYS A 591 14.15 -7.44 2.08
C LYS A 591 12.75 -7.61 2.68
N TRP A 592 12.50 -7.02 3.86
CA TRP A 592 11.16 -6.97 4.44
C TRP A 592 10.25 -6.07 3.59
N MET A 593 10.71 -4.84 3.28
CA MET A 593 9.97 -3.87 2.44
C MET A 593 9.66 -4.38 1.03
N HIS A 594 10.64 -4.99 0.34
CA HIS A 594 10.42 -5.66 -0.95
C HIS A 594 9.28 -6.69 -0.87
N GLY A 595 9.04 -7.32 0.29
CA GLY A 595 7.93 -8.23 0.51
C GLY A 595 6.53 -7.58 0.44
N TYR A 596 6.41 -6.26 0.53
CA TYR A 596 5.14 -5.53 0.51
C TYR A 596 5.02 -4.51 -0.63
N ALA A 597 6.15 -4.20 -1.30
CA ALA A 597 6.20 -3.45 -2.55
C ALA A 597 6.32 -4.42 -3.76
N ASP A 598 7.44 -4.39 -4.50
CA ASP A 598 7.55 -5.04 -5.82
C ASP A 598 7.72 -6.58 -5.76
N GLY A 599 7.87 -7.16 -4.57
CA GLY A 599 7.91 -8.60 -4.30
C GLY A 599 6.55 -9.19 -3.88
N LEU A 600 5.46 -8.48 -4.12
CA LEU A 600 4.14 -9.10 -4.28
C LEU A 600 4.18 -9.94 -5.58
N PRO A 601 3.80 -11.22 -5.57
CA PRO A 601 3.78 -11.99 -6.80
C PRO A 601 2.74 -11.40 -7.74
N GLN A 602 3.16 -11.11 -8.98
CA GLN A 602 2.25 -10.77 -10.05
C GLN A 602 1.17 -11.86 -10.11
N MET A 603 -0.11 -11.45 -10.12
CA MET A 603 -1.17 -12.35 -10.55
C MET A 603 -0.77 -12.84 -11.94
N GLY A 604 -0.59 -14.14 -12.10
CA GLY A 604 -0.24 -14.69 -13.39
C GLY A 604 -1.33 -14.31 -14.38
N ALA A 605 -0.95 -13.56 -15.43
CA ALA A 605 -1.79 -13.47 -16.62
C ALA A 605 -2.20 -14.89 -17.02
N THR A 606 -3.44 -15.09 -17.41
CA THR A 606 -4.06 -16.41 -17.49
C THR A 606 -3.60 -17.18 -18.75
N ASP A 607 -2.34 -17.60 -18.74
CA ASP A 607 -1.70 -18.49 -19.71
C ASP A 607 -2.50 -19.79 -19.92
N GLY A 608 -3.34 -20.17 -18.94
CA GLY A 608 -4.29 -21.29 -19.05
C GLY A 608 -5.61 -20.95 -19.78
N GLU A 609 -6.07 -19.70 -19.77
CA GLU A 609 -7.28 -19.28 -20.50
C GLU A 609 -6.98 -19.03 -21.97
N ALA A 610 -5.86 -18.36 -22.26
CA ALA A 610 -5.34 -18.17 -23.62
C ALA A 610 -4.99 -19.49 -24.33
N ARG A 611 -4.78 -20.58 -23.58
CA ARG A 611 -4.56 -21.95 -24.08
C ARG A 611 -5.76 -22.88 -23.87
N GLY A 612 -6.86 -22.38 -23.32
CA GLY A 612 -8.09 -23.13 -23.11
C GLY A 612 -9.07 -23.00 -24.28
N PRO A 613 -10.27 -23.60 -24.16
CA PRO A 613 -11.32 -23.49 -25.19
C PRO A 613 -11.71 -22.04 -25.51
N ALA A 614 -11.64 -21.13 -24.52
CA ALA A 614 -11.87 -19.71 -24.72
C ALA A 614 -10.82 -19.06 -25.64
N GLY A 615 -9.53 -19.37 -25.46
CA GLY A 615 -8.45 -18.91 -26.35
C GLY A 615 -8.60 -19.42 -27.78
N ALA A 616 -8.97 -20.69 -27.96
CA ALA A 616 -9.25 -21.27 -29.27
C ALA A 616 -10.46 -20.61 -29.97
N LEU A 617 -11.55 -20.37 -29.22
CA LEU A 617 -12.74 -19.68 -29.73
C LEU A 617 -12.44 -18.22 -30.09
N ALA A 618 -11.68 -17.51 -29.25
CA ALA A 618 -11.28 -16.12 -29.50
C ALA A 618 -10.36 -16.00 -30.74
N ALA A 619 -9.45 -16.96 -30.95
CA ALA A 619 -8.64 -17.02 -32.18
C ALA A 619 -9.51 -17.27 -33.42
N ALA A 620 -10.49 -18.17 -33.35
CA ALA A 620 -11.44 -18.43 -34.44
C ALA A 620 -12.38 -17.24 -34.73
N ALA A 621 -12.74 -16.47 -33.72
CA ALA A 621 -13.52 -15.23 -33.83
C ALA A 621 -12.68 -13.98 -34.22
N GLY A 622 -11.38 -14.15 -34.47
CA GLY A 622 -10.51 -13.11 -35.03
C GLY A 622 -9.88 -12.14 -34.02
N ALA A 623 -9.11 -11.18 -34.56
CA ALA A 623 -8.22 -10.34 -33.75
C ALA A 623 -8.92 -9.49 -32.69
N GLU A 624 -10.16 -9.03 -32.94
CA GLU A 624 -10.93 -8.27 -31.94
C GLU A 624 -11.39 -9.16 -30.76
N ALA A 625 -11.81 -10.40 -31.03
CA ALA A 625 -12.15 -11.35 -29.98
C ALA A 625 -10.92 -11.80 -29.18
N LEU A 626 -9.76 -11.96 -29.84
CA LEU A 626 -8.49 -12.26 -29.18
C LEU A 626 -8.03 -11.11 -28.26
N ALA A 627 -8.13 -9.86 -28.73
CA ALA A 627 -7.84 -8.67 -27.93
C ALA A 627 -8.85 -8.50 -26.77
N LEU A 628 -10.14 -8.78 -27.01
CA LEU A 628 -11.18 -8.76 -25.98
C LEU A 628 -10.87 -9.77 -24.86
N LEU A 629 -10.48 -11.01 -25.21
CA LEU A 629 -10.10 -12.03 -24.22
C LEU A 629 -8.83 -11.62 -23.46
N ALA A 630 -7.80 -11.12 -24.17
CA ALA A 630 -6.55 -10.63 -23.56
C ALA A 630 -6.74 -9.39 -22.65
N HIS A 631 -7.91 -8.74 -22.70
CA HIS A 631 -8.28 -7.62 -21.85
C HIS A 631 -9.47 -7.92 -20.92
N ALA A 632 -10.06 -9.11 -20.97
CA ALA A 632 -11.23 -9.47 -20.16
C ALA A 632 -10.94 -9.42 -18.64
N PRO A 633 -9.80 -9.92 -18.12
CA PRO A 633 -9.43 -9.75 -16.71
C PRO A 633 -9.10 -8.30 -16.31
N MET A 634 -9.04 -7.38 -17.27
CA MET A 634 -8.47 -6.03 -17.13
C MET A 634 -9.42 -4.90 -17.58
N ARG A 635 -10.72 -5.18 -17.79
CA ARG A 635 -11.71 -4.12 -18.09
C ARG A 635 -11.86 -3.17 -16.90
N CYS A 636 -11.70 -1.87 -17.11
CA CYS A 636 -11.84 -0.85 -16.07
C CYS A 636 -13.27 -0.78 -15.51
N GLY A 637 -13.42 -0.12 -14.36
CA GLY A 637 -14.71 0.42 -13.90
C GLY A 637 -14.89 1.87 -14.36
N GLY A 638 -15.90 2.56 -13.83
CA GLY A 638 -16.14 3.97 -14.12
C GLY A 638 -16.39 4.23 -15.61
N CYS A 639 -16.05 5.43 -16.09
CA CYS A 639 -16.23 5.77 -17.50
C CYS A 639 -15.30 4.97 -18.43
N GLY A 640 -14.21 4.41 -17.92
CA GLY A 640 -13.34 3.47 -18.65
C GLY A 640 -14.01 2.13 -19.00
N ALA A 641 -15.21 1.88 -18.47
CA ALA A 641 -16.08 0.76 -18.82
C ALA A 641 -17.09 1.07 -19.94
N LYS A 642 -17.31 2.36 -20.30
CA LYS A 642 -18.28 2.75 -21.34
C LYS A 642 -17.93 2.11 -22.69
N VAL A 643 -18.95 1.86 -23.52
CA VAL A 643 -18.76 1.33 -24.87
C VAL A 643 -18.21 2.43 -25.78
N GLY A 644 -17.24 2.10 -26.66
CA GLY A 644 -16.65 3.08 -27.57
C GLY A 644 -17.68 3.69 -28.52
N ALA A 645 -17.64 5.02 -28.68
CA ALA A 645 -18.67 5.84 -29.35
C ALA A 645 -19.16 5.27 -30.69
N THR A 646 -18.24 4.76 -31.53
CA THR A 646 -18.56 4.20 -32.85
C THR A 646 -19.60 3.06 -32.81
N VAL A 647 -19.62 2.25 -31.74
CA VAL A 647 -20.62 1.17 -31.61
C VAL A 647 -22.00 1.73 -31.32
N LEU A 648 -22.09 2.75 -30.46
CA LEU A 648 -23.34 3.44 -30.15
C LEU A 648 -23.86 4.20 -31.38
N SER A 649 -23.01 4.96 -32.07
CA SER A 649 -23.37 5.66 -33.32
C SER A 649 -23.88 4.69 -34.39
N ASN A 650 -23.19 3.56 -34.60
CA ASN A 650 -23.60 2.55 -35.58
C ASN A 650 -24.88 1.80 -35.18
N ALA A 651 -25.19 1.69 -33.88
CA ALA A 651 -26.46 1.14 -33.40
C ALA A 651 -27.61 2.14 -33.61
N MET A 652 -27.42 3.40 -33.19
CA MET A 652 -28.45 4.44 -33.32
C MET A 652 -28.75 4.81 -34.77
N ALA A 653 -27.75 4.81 -35.66
CA ALA A 653 -27.94 5.04 -37.10
C ALA A 653 -28.76 3.93 -37.82
N ARG A 654 -29.07 2.82 -37.13
CA ARG A 654 -29.95 1.75 -37.62
C ARG A 654 -31.36 1.79 -37.01
N LEU A 655 -31.68 2.84 -36.24
CA LEU A 655 -32.93 3.03 -35.53
C LEU A 655 -33.55 4.37 -35.92
N SER A 656 -34.89 4.42 -35.94
CA SER A 656 -35.66 5.65 -36.08
C SER A 656 -36.42 5.90 -34.78
N PRO A 657 -35.78 6.46 -33.74
CA PRO A 657 -36.45 6.74 -32.48
C PRO A 657 -37.58 7.78 -32.69
N PRO A 658 -38.70 7.67 -31.96
CA PRO A 658 -39.76 8.66 -32.04
C PRO A 658 -39.30 10.01 -31.49
N THR A 659 -39.67 11.09 -32.18
CA THR A 659 -39.33 12.47 -31.82
C THR A 659 -40.58 13.27 -31.49
N ARG A 660 -40.39 14.43 -30.84
CA ARG A 660 -41.44 15.37 -30.45
C ARG A 660 -40.94 16.82 -30.55
N PRO A 661 -41.78 17.80 -30.91
CA PRO A 661 -41.36 19.21 -31.00
C PRO A 661 -40.83 19.78 -29.68
N GLU A 662 -41.33 19.29 -28.54
CA GLU A 662 -40.93 19.75 -27.21
C GLU A 662 -39.53 19.25 -26.79
N LEU A 663 -38.94 18.30 -27.53
CA LEU A 663 -37.58 17.79 -27.29
C LEU A 663 -36.56 18.65 -28.04
N LEU A 664 -36.16 19.77 -27.43
CA LEU A 664 -35.26 20.77 -28.02
C LEU A 664 -33.84 20.27 -28.28
N ALA A 665 -33.37 19.30 -27.49
CA ALA A 665 -32.08 18.60 -27.68
C ALA A 665 -32.19 17.13 -27.27
N GLY A 666 -31.45 16.25 -27.94
CA GLY A 666 -31.59 14.80 -27.82
C GLY A 666 -30.85 14.06 -28.93
N VAL A 667 -31.27 12.83 -29.31
CA VAL A 667 -30.51 11.95 -30.22
C VAL A 667 -30.06 12.59 -31.55
N HIS A 668 -30.86 13.50 -32.11
CA HIS A 668 -30.56 14.18 -33.39
C HIS A 668 -29.67 15.42 -33.26
N ALA A 669 -29.56 15.98 -32.06
CA ALA A 669 -28.74 17.13 -31.70
C ALA A 669 -28.17 16.85 -30.30
N ALA A 670 -27.19 15.94 -30.25
CA ALA A 670 -26.69 15.38 -29.01
C ALA A 670 -25.90 16.42 -28.22
N ASP A 671 -26.38 16.67 -27.00
CA ASP A 671 -25.77 17.53 -25.98
C ASP A 671 -25.67 16.73 -24.67
N ASP A 672 -25.07 17.28 -23.62
CA ASP A 672 -24.83 16.52 -22.38
C ASP A 672 -26.13 16.21 -21.60
N CYS A 673 -27.24 16.90 -21.88
CA CYS A 673 -28.58 16.50 -21.44
C CYS A 673 -29.57 16.48 -22.60
N ALA A 674 -30.60 15.63 -22.50
CA ALA A 674 -31.84 15.84 -23.25
C ALA A 674 -32.55 17.09 -22.70
N VAL A 675 -32.99 18.00 -23.56
CA VAL A 675 -33.67 19.24 -23.15
C VAL A 675 -35.12 19.18 -23.58
N TRP A 676 -36.04 19.34 -22.61
CA TRP A 676 -37.48 19.30 -22.80
C TRP A 676 -38.11 20.66 -22.47
N GLU A 677 -38.95 21.16 -23.37
CA GLU A 677 -39.71 22.39 -23.17
C GLU A 677 -41.03 22.10 -22.42
N ASP A 678 -41.14 22.55 -21.17
CA ASP A 678 -42.33 22.30 -20.35
C ASP A 678 -43.53 23.15 -20.82
N LYS A 679 -43.24 24.35 -21.36
CA LYS A 679 -44.20 25.28 -21.97
C LYS A 679 -43.50 26.10 -23.06
N PRO A 680 -44.12 26.34 -24.24
CA PRO A 680 -43.54 27.14 -25.32
C PRO A 680 -43.00 28.50 -24.86
N GLY A 681 -41.71 28.75 -25.08
CA GLY A 681 -41.01 29.98 -24.69
C GLY A 681 -40.83 30.17 -23.17
N GLY A 682 -40.97 29.10 -22.39
CA GLY A 682 -40.92 29.13 -20.91
C GLY A 682 -39.82 28.26 -20.31
N HIS A 683 -40.07 27.75 -19.11
CA HIS A 683 -39.16 26.85 -18.39
C HIS A 683 -38.84 25.60 -19.23
N VAL A 684 -37.57 25.19 -19.15
CA VAL A 684 -37.09 23.94 -19.75
C VAL A 684 -36.57 23.01 -18.65
N SER A 685 -36.98 21.75 -18.74
CA SER A 685 -36.43 20.66 -17.95
C SER A 685 -35.26 20.02 -18.71
N VAL A 686 -34.21 19.62 -17.99
CA VAL A 686 -33.08 18.88 -18.57
C VAL A 686 -32.96 17.51 -17.92
N HIS A 687 -32.68 16.49 -18.71
CA HIS A 687 -32.64 15.11 -18.25
C HIS A 687 -31.33 14.43 -18.69
N THR A 688 -30.64 13.82 -17.73
CA THR A 688 -29.52 12.91 -17.98
C THR A 688 -29.70 11.59 -17.21
N VAL A 689 -28.97 10.56 -17.63
CA VAL A 689 -28.72 9.36 -16.84
C VAL A 689 -27.29 8.88 -17.07
N ASP A 690 -26.54 8.71 -15.99
CA ASP A 690 -25.22 8.08 -16.06
C ASP A 690 -25.07 6.98 -15.01
N TYR A 691 -24.35 5.92 -15.36
CA TYR A 691 -24.23 4.69 -14.59
C TYR A 691 -22.91 3.99 -14.87
N PHE A 692 -22.24 3.50 -13.82
CA PHE A 692 -20.99 2.75 -13.97
C PHE A 692 -20.80 1.64 -12.94
N ARG A 693 -20.13 0.61 -13.45
CA ARG A 693 -19.44 -0.47 -12.74
C ARG A 693 -18.42 0.12 -11.75
N ALA A 694 -18.38 -0.40 -10.52
CA ALA A 694 -17.49 0.11 -9.47
C ALA A 694 -16.01 0.12 -9.90
N PHE A 695 -15.34 1.25 -9.67
CA PHE A 695 -13.90 1.45 -9.92
C PHE A 695 -13.08 1.65 -8.62
N VAL A 696 -13.77 1.82 -7.49
CA VAL A 696 -13.23 1.97 -6.14
C VAL A 696 -13.92 0.98 -5.20
N SER A 697 -13.24 0.57 -4.14
CA SER A 697 -13.74 -0.43 -3.19
C SER A 697 -14.36 0.16 -1.91
N ASP A 698 -14.38 1.49 -1.77
CA ASP A 698 -15.12 2.23 -0.73
C ASP A 698 -16.51 2.63 -1.27
N PRO A 699 -17.63 2.08 -0.74
CA PRO A 699 -18.96 2.38 -1.25
C PRO A 699 -19.36 3.85 -1.07
N PHE A 700 -18.90 4.52 -0.01
CA PHE A 700 -19.24 5.93 0.25
C PHE A 700 -18.58 6.85 -0.78
N GLU A 701 -17.30 6.61 -1.10
CA GLU A 701 -16.61 7.34 -2.18
C GLU A 701 -17.24 7.04 -3.55
N LEU A 702 -17.59 5.77 -3.81
CA LEU A 702 -18.28 5.38 -5.05
C LEU A 702 -19.60 6.14 -5.21
N GLY A 703 -20.43 6.16 -4.18
CA GLY A 703 -21.72 6.85 -4.18
C GLY A 703 -21.59 8.36 -4.33
N ARG A 704 -20.65 8.98 -3.60
CA ARG A 704 -20.38 10.42 -3.70
C ARG A 704 -19.91 10.80 -5.10
N ILE A 705 -18.93 10.09 -5.66
CA ILE A 705 -18.38 10.41 -6.99
C ILE A 705 -19.42 10.15 -8.08
N ALA A 706 -20.25 9.11 -7.96
CA ALA A 706 -21.29 8.82 -8.94
C ALA A 706 -22.39 9.89 -8.97
N ALA A 707 -22.80 10.41 -7.81
CA ALA A 707 -23.71 11.55 -7.74
C ALA A 707 -23.06 12.81 -8.33
N VAL A 708 -21.81 13.13 -7.97
CA VAL A 708 -21.07 14.29 -8.54
C VAL A 708 -20.96 14.20 -10.07
N HIS A 709 -20.74 13.01 -10.62
CA HIS A 709 -20.67 12.80 -12.08
C HIS A 709 -22.03 12.98 -12.75
N ALA A 710 -23.10 12.35 -12.26
CA ALA A 710 -24.42 12.49 -12.88
C ALA A 710 -25.00 13.92 -12.76
N LEU A 711 -24.57 14.69 -11.75
CA LEU A 711 -24.87 16.13 -11.63
C LEU A 711 -24.05 16.99 -12.63
N SER A 712 -22.94 16.47 -13.15
CA SER A 712 -21.97 17.19 -13.99
C SER A 712 -22.61 17.69 -15.29
N ASP A 713 -23.40 16.85 -15.96
CA ASP A 713 -24.06 17.18 -17.23
C ASP A 713 -25.01 18.37 -17.08
N CYS A 714 -25.85 18.37 -16.02
CA CYS A 714 -26.73 19.50 -15.72
C CYS A 714 -25.92 20.77 -15.45
N HIS A 715 -24.77 20.66 -14.76
CA HIS A 715 -23.86 21.79 -14.57
C HIS A 715 -23.18 22.25 -15.86
N ALA A 716 -22.82 21.33 -16.77
CA ALA A 716 -22.26 21.66 -18.09
C ALA A 716 -23.27 22.40 -18.97
N MET A 717 -24.56 22.04 -18.89
CA MET A 717 -25.67 22.77 -19.50
C MET A 717 -26.02 24.09 -18.76
N GLY A 718 -25.42 24.36 -17.60
CA GLY A 718 -25.74 25.53 -16.77
C GLY A 718 -27.10 25.49 -16.05
N ALA A 719 -27.78 24.34 -16.05
CA ALA A 719 -29.05 24.12 -15.37
C ALA A 719 -28.87 23.84 -13.87
N GLN A 720 -29.91 24.08 -13.08
CA GLN A 720 -29.95 23.71 -11.67
C GLN A 720 -30.50 22.28 -11.53
N PRO A 721 -29.74 21.30 -10.98
CA PRO A 721 -30.28 19.99 -10.63
C PRO A 721 -31.41 20.09 -9.59
N GLN A 722 -32.48 19.31 -9.75
CA GLN A 722 -33.66 19.36 -8.89
C GLN A 722 -33.96 18.01 -8.23
N VAL A 723 -34.03 16.93 -9.03
CA VAL A 723 -34.40 15.60 -8.56
C VAL A 723 -33.47 14.53 -9.14
N ALA A 724 -33.03 13.60 -8.29
CA ALA A 724 -32.25 12.42 -8.64
C ALA A 724 -33.04 11.13 -8.40
N LEU A 725 -32.92 10.16 -9.30
CA LEU A 725 -33.39 8.78 -9.13
C LEU A 725 -32.18 7.83 -9.20
N ALA A 726 -31.95 7.06 -8.13
CA ALA A 726 -30.80 6.16 -8.03
C ALA A 726 -31.01 4.84 -8.78
N HIS A 727 -29.95 4.31 -9.38
CA HIS A 727 -29.90 2.95 -9.92
C HIS A 727 -28.73 2.22 -9.28
N VAL A 728 -29.01 1.19 -8.49
CA VAL A 728 -27.99 0.47 -7.70
C VAL A 728 -27.99 -1.02 -8.03
N THR A 729 -26.79 -1.58 -8.22
CA THR A 729 -26.56 -3.03 -8.23
C THR A 729 -25.58 -3.38 -7.12
N LEU A 730 -25.99 -4.27 -6.22
CA LEU A 730 -25.15 -4.77 -5.12
C LEU A 730 -24.59 -6.17 -5.46
N PRO A 731 -23.37 -6.51 -5.01
CA PRO A 731 -22.89 -7.90 -5.05
C PRO A 731 -23.77 -8.82 -4.19
N LEU A 732 -23.98 -10.06 -4.65
CA LEU A 732 -24.67 -11.10 -3.86
C LEU A 732 -24.05 -11.26 -2.46
N GLN A 733 -24.84 -11.05 -1.42
CA GLN A 733 -24.36 -11.06 -0.03
C GLN A 733 -25.50 -11.28 0.98
N VAL A 734 -25.16 -11.59 2.23
CA VAL A 734 -26.16 -11.67 3.32
C VAL A 734 -26.82 -10.31 3.56
N SER A 735 -28.12 -10.30 3.88
CA SER A 735 -28.96 -9.09 3.86
C SER A 735 -28.42 -7.94 4.71
N ALA A 736 -27.85 -8.21 5.88
CA ALA A 736 -27.24 -7.18 6.73
C ALA A 736 -25.98 -6.55 6.08
N SER A 737 -25.17 -7.34 5.36
CA SER A 737 -24.02 -6.84 4.60
C SER A 737 -24.47 -6.00 3.40
N ALA A 738 -25.61 -6.33 2.77
CA ALA A 738 -26.21 -5.55 1.70
C ALA A 738 -26.79 -4.22 2.21
N GLU A 739 -27.49 -4.25 3.36
CA GLU A 739 -28.03 -3.08 4.04
C GLU A 739 -26.91 -2.09 4.42
N ASP A 740 -25.86 -2.56 5.09
CA ASP A 740 -24.71 -1.71 5.45
C ASP A 740 -23.97 -1.15 4.22
N GLU A 741 -23.84 -1.93 3.13
CA GLU A 741 -23.24 -1.43 1.89
C GLU A 741 -24.12 -0.37 1.20
N LEU A 742 -25.43 -0.58 1.13
CA LEU A 742 -26.39 0.36 0.57
C LEU A 742 -26.43 1.66 1.39
N VAL A 743 -26.39 1.57 2.73
CA VAL A 743 -26.34 2.74 3.62
C VAL A 743 -25.07 3.55 3.41
N GLN A 744 -23.89 2.92 3.29
CA GLN A 744 -22.63 3.62 2.99
C GLN A 744 -22.68 4.31 1.61
N LEU A 745 -23.15 3.59 0.59
CA LEU A 745 -23.25 4.05 -0.78
C LEU A 745 -24.24 5.21 -0.95
N MET A 746 -25.44 5.09 -0.38
CA MET A 746 -26.45 6.15 -0.44
C MET A 746 -26.09 7.36 0.44
N ALA A 747 -25.41 7.18 1.58
CA ALA A 747 -24.93 8.32 2.37
C ALA A 747 -23.90 9.16 1.61
N GLY A 748 -22.99 8.52 0.86
CA GLY A 748 -22.05 9.21 -0.01
C GLY A 748 -22.76 10.02 -1.11
N ALA A 749 -23.73 9.40 -1.78
CA ALA A 749 -24.53 10.05 -2.80
C ALA A 749 -25.38 11.22 -2.26
N CYS A 750 -26.13 11.01 -1.18
CA CYS A 750 -26.95 12.04 -0.55
C CYS A 750 -26.13 13.23 -0.07
N THR A 751 -24.85 13.03 0.30
CA THR A 751 -23.94 14.15 0.62
C THR A 751 -23.74 15.07 -0.59
N ALA A 752 -23.40 14.51 -1.76
CA ALA A 752 -23.21 15.28 -2.99
C ALA A 752 -24.51 15.88 -3.54
N LEU A 753 -25.63 15.15 -3.45
CA LEU A 753 -26.94 15.64 -3.86
C LEU A 753 -27.37 16.84 -3.00
N ALA A 754 -27.20 16.78 -1.68
CA ALA A 754 -27.48 17.88 -0.77
C ALA A 754 -26.56 19.10 -1.00
N GLU A 755 -25.25 18.87 -1.24
CA GLU A 755 -24.30 19.93 -1.63
C GLU A 755 -24.70 20.66 -2.94
N ALA A 756 -25.43 19.99 -3.84
CA ALA A 756 -25.94 20.55 -5.09
C ALA A 756 -27.39 21.11 -5.02
N GLY A 757 -28.07 20.96 -3.87
CA GLY A 757 -29.49 21.32 -3.73
C GLY A 757 -30.47 20.36 -4.44
N CYS A 758 -30.04 19.15 -4.77
CA CYS A 758 -30.82 18.14 -5.49
C CYS A 758 -31.47 17.14 -4.51
N ALA A 759 -32.76 16.85 -4.69
CA ALA A 759 -33.49 15.89 -3.87
C ALA A 759 -33.37 14.46 -4.42
N LEU A 760 -33.10 13.46 -3.57
CA LEU A 760 -33.24 12.05 -3.93
C LEU A 760 -34.74 11.69 -3.94
N GLY A 761 -35.34 11.56 -5.12
CA GLY A 761 -36.78 11.30 -5.30
C GLY A 761 -37.17 9.81 -5.28
N GLY A 762 -36.21 8.89 -5.38
CA GLY A 762 -36.45 7.46 -5.43
C GLY A 762 -35.32 6.69 -6.12
N GLY A 763 -35.61 5.48 -6.60
CA GLY A 763 -34.65 4.68 -7.36
C GLY A 763 -35.04 3.21 -7.51
N HIS A 764 -34.13 2.43 -8.09
CA HIS A 764 -34.20 0.98 -8.22
C HIS A 764 -32.94 0.32 -7.65
N THR A 765 -33.09 -0.86 -7.03
CA THR A 765 -31.98 -1.64 -6.45
C THR A 765 -32.08 -3.08 -6.90
N SER A 766 -30.93 -3.66 -7.27
CA SER A 766 -30.79 -5.00 -7.86
C SER A 766 -29.58 -5.74 -7.28
N GLU A 767 -29.53 -7.05 -7.46
CA GLU A 767 -28.34 -7.86 -7.15
C GLU A 767 -27.60 -8.25 -8.44
N GLY A 768 -26.28 -8.41 -8.36
CA GLY A 768 -25.44 -8.77 -9.49
C GLY A 768 -24.09 -9.39 -9.11
N VAL A 769 -23.26 -9.64 -10.12
CA VAL A 769 -21.90 -10.17 -9.95
C VAL A 769 -20.95 -9.12 -9.39
N GLU A 770 -21.18 -7.85 -9.73
CA GLU A 770 -20.32 -6.72 -9.37
C GLU A 770 -21.17 -5.53 -8.89
N ALA A 771 -20.58 -4.67 -8.06
CA ALA A 771 -21.22 -3.45 -7.62
C ALA A 771 -21.31 -2.42 -8.77
N GLY A 772 -22.40 -1.67 -8.82
CA GLY A 772 -22.60 -0.57 -9.76
C GLY A 772 -23.59 0.46 -9.22
N ILE A 773 -23.42 1.70 -9.65
CA ILE A 773 -24.29 2.82 -9.28
C ILE A 773 -24.42 3.79 -10.44
N GLY A 774 -25.59 4.42 -10.54
CA GLY A 774 -25.86 5.55 -11.39
C GLY A 774 -27.03 6.37 -10.88
N PHE A 775 -27.26 7.51 -11.52
CA PHE A 775 -28.41 8.37 -11.24
C PHE A 775 -29.01 8.87 -12.56
N SER A 776 -30.34 8.89 -12.63
CA SER A 776 -31.05 9.77 -13.55
C SER A 776 -31.28 11.10 -12.85
N ILE A 777 -30.86 12.21 -13.45
CA ILE A 777 -31.04 13.56 -12.89
C ILE A 777 -32.02 14.33 -13.78
N THR A 778 -33.00 14.98 -13.15
CA THR A 778 -33.76 16.08 -13.74
C THR A 778 -33.30 17.39 -13.12
N GLY A 779 -32.87 18.32 -13.98
CA GLY A 779 -32.63 19.71 -13.65
C GLY A 779 -33.61 20.64 -14.38
N GLY A 780 -33.52 21.94 -14.14
CA GLY A 780 -34.32 22.93 -14.84
C GLY A 780 -33.62 24.27 -15.03
N ALA A 781 -34.11 25.05 -16.00
CA ALA A 781 -33.70 26.42 -16.30
C ALA A 781 -34.90 27.25 -16.77
N SER A 782 -34.86 28.56 -16.53
CA SER A 782 -36.00 29.45 -16.83
C SER A 782 -36.28 29.66 -18.32
N SER A 783 -35.32 29.37 -19.21
CA SER A 783 -35.52 29.27 -20.67
C SER A 783 -34.43 28.47 -21.36
N ALA A 784 -34.65 28.08 -22.62
CA ALA A 784 -33.67 27.40 -23.47
C ALA A 784 -32.44 28.25 -23.87
N ASP A 785 -32.54 29.58 -23.74
CA ASP A 785 -31.46 30.54 -24.03
C ASP A 785 -30.53 30.76 -22.82
N GLU A 786 -30.98 30.37 -21.62
CA GLU A 786 -30.18 30.44 -20.41
C GLU A 786 -29.17 29.29 -20.29
N LEU A 787 -29.38 28.20 -21.03
CA LEU A 787 -28.51 27.02 -21.05
C LEU A 787 -27.19 27.29 -21.79
N MET A 788 -26.09 26.79 -21.23
CA MET A 788 -24.89 26.49 -22.00
C MET A 788 -25.14 25.20 -22.82
N ARG A 789 -24.38 25.00 -23.90
CA ARG A 789 -24.53 23.86 -24.83
C ARG A 789 -23.17 23.34 -25.27
N LYS A 790 -23.09 22.12 -25.80
CA LYS A 790 -21.85 21.61 -26.42
C LYS A 790 -21.46 22.39 -27.68
N GLY A 791 -22.44 22.95 -28.40
CA GLY A 791 -22.23 23.88 -29.51
C GLY A 791 -22.12 25.35 -29.09
N GLY A 792 -21.70 26.21 -30.02
CA GLY A 792 -21.63 27.67 -29.83
C GLY A 792 -20.23 28.23 -29.61
N LEU A 793 -19.17 27.53 -30.06
CA LEU A 793 -17.81 28.06 -30.10
C LEU A 793 -17.73 29.23 -31.08
N GLU A 794 -17.16 30.36 -30.64
CA GLU A 794 -16.90 31.53 -31.49
C GLU A 794 -15.40 31.80 -31.61
N GLU A 795 -14.99 32.37 -32.73
CA GLU A 795 -13.59 32.60 -33.08
C GLU A 795 -12.94 33.64 -32.15
N GLY A 796 -11.72 33.35 -31.69
CA GLY A 796 -11.01 34.18 -30.71
C GLY A 796 -11.39 33.93 -29.25
N GLN A 797 -12.34 33.04 -28.95
CA GLN A 797 -12.58 32.59 -27.57
C GLN A 797 -11.41 31.73 -27.05
N ALA A 798 -11.11 31.85 -25.75
CA ALA A 798 -10.15 31.00 -25.06
C ALA A 798 -10.83 29.76 -24.47
N LEU A 799 -10.18 28.61 -24.56
CA LEU A 799 -10.65 27.34 -24.00
C LEU A 799 -10.14 27.16 -22.58
N ILE A 800 -11.05 26.97 -21.63
CA ILE A 800 -10.76 26.75 -20.21
C ILE A 800 -11.12 25.32 -19.83
N LEU A 801 -10.21 24.64 -19.12
CA LEU A 801 -10.43 23.34 -18.48
C LEU A 801 -10.34 23.50 -16.96
N THR A 802 -11.33 22.99 -16.21
CA THR A 802 -11.49 23.31 -14.77
C THR A 802 -10.86 22.30 -13.80
N LYS A 803 -10.49 21.09 -14.27
CA LYS A 803 -9.85 20.02 -13.48
C LYS A 803 -8.75 19.33 -14.28
N PRO A 804 -7.76 18.68 -13.63
CA PRO A 804 -6.73 17.91 -14.32
C PRO A 804 -7.26 16.59 -14.89
N ILE A 805 -6.65 16.12 -15.99
CA ILE A 805 -6.95 14.82 -16.60
C ILE A 805 -5.96 13.71 -16.18
N GLY A 806 -6.34 12.44 -16.43
CA GLY A 806 -5.53 11.24 -16.17
C GLY A 806 -6.16 10.21 -15.23
N THR A 807 -7.45 10.35 -14.88
CA THR A 807 -8.14 9.42 -13.97
C THR A 807 -8.19 8.00 -14.53
N GLY A 808 -8.43 7.84 -15.84
CA GLY A 808 -8.50 6.53 -16.49
C GLY A 808 -7.18 5.77 -16.40
N VAL A 809 -6.05 6.39 -16.75
CA VAL A 809 -4.72 5.74 -16.66
C VAL A 809 -4.34 5.40 -15.21
N LEU A 810 -4.68 6.26 -14.24
CA LEU A 810 -4.39 6.03 -12.83
C LEU A 810 -5.18 4.85 -12.24
N PHE A 811 -6.48 4.75 -12.51
CA PHE A 811 -7.26 3.59 -12.07
C PHE A 811 -6.89 2.32 -12.85
N ALA A 812 -6.50 2.44 -14.12
CA ALA A 812 -5.94 1.34 -14.88
C ALA A 812 -4.56 0.87 -14.34
N ALA A 813 -3.77 1.74 -13.73
CA ALA A 813 -2.54 1.40 -13.02
C ALA A 813 -2.81 0.80 -11.63
N LEU A 814 -3.86 1.25 -10.93
CA LEU A 814 -4.29 0.65 -9.65
C LEU A 814 -4.68 -0.82 -9.82
N MET A 815 -5.47 -1.13 -10.85
CA MET A 815 -5.85 -2.52 -11.20
C MET A 815 -4.65 -3.41 -11.56
N ARG A 816 -3.52 -2.82 -11.96
CA ARG A 816 -2.25 -3.53 -12.26
C ARG A 816 -1.28 -3.54 -11.07
N HIS A 817 -1.69 -3.05 -9.90
CA HIS A 817 -0.85 -2.82 -8.72
C HIS A 817 0.37 -1.92 -8.98
N ALA A 818 0.31 -1.07 -10.01
CA ALA A 818 1.40 -0.22 -10.49
C ALA A 818 1.28 1.24 -10.05
N ALA A 819 0.07 1.71 -9.73
CA ALA A 819 -0.14 3.04 -9.17
C ALA A 819 0.56 3.22 -7.80
N ARG A 820 0.69 4.49 -7.37
CA ARG A 820 1.04 4.87 -5.99
C ARG A 820 -0.21 5.34 -5.27
N GLY A 821 -0.35 5.01 -3.99
CA GLY A 821 -1.55 5.34 -3.21
C GLY A 821 -1.89 6.83 -3.16
N ARG A 822 -0.87 7.70 -3.14
CA ARG A 822 -1.04 9.16 -3.22
C ARG A 822 -1.66 9.66 -4.53
N TRP A 823 -1.32 9.04 -5.67
CA TRP A 823 -1.91 9.38 -6.98
C TRP A 823 -3.42 9.09 -7.00
N ILE A 824 -3.81 7.95 -6.42
CA ILE A 824 -5.22 7.55 -6.29
C ILE A 824 -5.95 8.47 -5.29
N ALA A 825 -5.32 8.86 -4.18
CA ALA A 825 -5.90 9.82 -3.24
C ALA A 825 -6.15 11.21 -3.88
N SER A 826 -5.21 11.68 -4.72
CA SER A 826 -5.36 12.93 -5.49
C SER A 826 -6.47 12.83 -6.55
N ALA A 827 -6.51 11.73 -7.31
CA ALA A 827 -7.60 11.47 -8.26
C ALA A 827 -8.98 11.43 -7.56
N LEU A 828 -9.09 10.75 -6.42
CA LEU A 828 -10.30 10.73 -5.59
C LEU A 828 -10.71 12.12 -5.10
N ALA A 829 -9.75 13.00 -4.77
CA ALA A 829 -10.06 14.39 -4.41
C ALA A 829 -10.65 15.17 -5.61
N SER A 830 -10.01 15.10 -6.78
CA SER A 830 -10.51 15.75 -8.01
C SER A 830 -11.91 15.26 -8.41
N MET A 831 -12.15 13.95 -8.32
CA MET A 831 -13.45 13.34 -8.66
C MET A 831 -14.59 13.65 -7.68
N ARG A 832 -14.27 14.04 -6.44
CA ARG A 832 -15.27 14.46 -5.42
C ARG A 832 -15.71 15.91 -5.53
N ALA A 833 -14.93 16.76 -6.22
CA ALA A 833 -15.24 18.17 -6.38
C ALA A 833 -16.38 18.38 -7.40
N SER A 834 -17.45 19.08 -7.00
CA SER A 834 -18.57 19.38 -7.89
C SER A 834 -18.22 20.45 -8.93
N ASN A 835 -18.66 20.22 -10.17
CA ASN A 835 -18.55 21.19 -11.26
C ASN A 835 -19.54 22.37 -11.13
N GLY A 836 -20.52 22.33 -10.21
CA GLY A 836 -21.57 23.35 -10.08
C GLY A 836 -21.11 24.73 -9.57
N ALA A 837 -19.93 24.84 -8.96
CA ALA A 837 -19.29 26.13 -8.71
C ALA A 837 -18.65 26.68 -10.00
N ALA A 838 -17.90 25.83 -10.70
CA ALA A 838 -17.21 26.19 -11.94
C ALA A 838 -18.18 26.58 -13.06
N ALA A 839 -19.28 25.86 -13.25
CA ALA A 839 -20.34 26.16 -14.21
C ALA A 839 -20.88 27.59 -14.06
N ARG A 840 -21.19 28.01 -12.82
CA ARG A 840 -21.70 29.35 -12.53
C ARG A 840 -20.67 30.44 -12.83
N ILE A 841 -19.38 30.18 -12.56
CA ILE A 841 -18.29 31.11 -12.87
C ILE A 841 -18.08 31.23 -14.39
N LEU A 842 -18.02 30.10 -15.11
CA LEU A 842 -17.90 30.08 -16.58
C LEU A 842 -19.05 30.85 -17.24
N ARG A 843 -20.30 30.56 -16.85
CA ARG A 843 -21.49 31.27 -17.33
C ARG A 843 -21.46 32.76 -17.02
N ALA A 844 -21.07 33.16 -15.80
CA ALA A 844 -20.94 34.57 -15.41
C ALA A 844 -19.85 35.31 -16.19
N HIS A 845 -18.77 34.63 -16.58
CA HIS A 845 -17.74 35.18 -17.46
C HIS A 845 -18.12 35.14 -18.95
N GLY A 846 -19.29 34.59 -19.31
CA GLY A 846 -19.84 34.65 -20.67
C GLY A 846 -19.67 33.38 -21.49
N ALA A 847 -19.39 32.23 -20.86
CA ALA A 847 -19.41 30.94 -21.56
C ALA A 847 -20.80 30.65 -22.15
N ARG A 848 -20.83 30.25 -23.43
CA ARG A 848 -22.01 29.70 -24.13
C ARG A 848 -21.79 28.24 -24.49
N ALA A 849 -20.59 27.93 -25.01
CA ALA A 849 -20.16 26.58 -25.29
C ALA A 849 -19.48 25.95 -24.05
N CYS A 850 -20.04 24.86 -23.52
CA CYS A 850 -19.54 24.10 -22.39
C CYS A 850 -19.88 22.62 -22.54
N THR A 851 -19.02 21.74 -22.03
CA THR A 851 -19.26 20.29 -21.91
C THR A 851 -18.48 19.73 -20.73
N ASP A 852 -18.81 18.54 -20.26
CA ASP A 852 -18.12 17.85 -19.17
C ASP A 852 -17.13 16.79 -19.72
N VAL A 853 -15.89 16.75 -19.19
CA VAL A 853 -14.83 15.90 -19.75
C VAL A 853 -14.87 14.52 -19.12
N THR A 854 -15.40 13.55 -19.88
CA THR A 854 -15.71 12.20 -19.38
C THR A 854 -15.21 11.07 -20.28
N GLY A 855 -16.06 10.10 -20.65
CA GLY A 855 -15.64 8.78 -21.18
C GLY A 855 -14.88 8.81 -22.50
N PHE A 856 -15.09 9.81 -23.35
CA PHE A 856 -14.36 9.94 -24.63
C PHE A 856 -13.05 10.74 -24.51
N GLY A 857 -12.67 11.13 -23.28
CA GLY A 857 -11.51 11.96 -22.99
C GLY A 857 -11.67 13.41 -23.46
N LEU A 858 -10.63 14.22 -23.23
CA LEU A 858 -10.59 15.62 -23.64
C LEU A 858 -10.74 15.75 -25.17
N CYS A 859 -10.09 14.86 -25.92
CA CYS A 859 -10.12 14.81 -27.38
C CYS A 859 -11.54 14.57 -27.94
N GLY A 860 -12.29 13.61 -27.40
CA GLY A 860 -13.62 13.26 -27.91
C GLY A 860 -14.62 14.39 -27.74
N HIS A 861 -14.71 14.92 -26.52
CA HIS A 861 -15.59 16.05 -26.22
C HIS A 861 -15.22 17.32 -27.00
N MET A 862 -13.93 17.63 -27.14
CA MET A 862 -13.45 18.73 -27.98
C MET A 862 -13.90 18.59 -29.46
N ILE A 863 -13.80 17.37 -30.02
CA ILE A 863 -14.24 17.08 -31.39
C ILE A 863 -15.75 17.24 -31.55
N GLU A 864 -16.55 16.87 -30.53
CA GLU A 864 -18.00 17.09 -30.53
C GLU A 864 -18.34 18.59 -30.52
N MET A 865 -17.71 19.40 -29.65
CA MET A 865 -17.91 20.86 -29.63
C MET A 865 -17.52 21.53 -30.96
N CYS A 866 -16.40 21.12 -31.56
CA CYS A 866 -15.93 21.62 -32.85
C CYS A 866 -16.92 21.30 -33.98
N LYS A 867 -17.46 20.07 -34.00
CA LYS A 867 -18.48 19.65 -34.98
C LYS A 867 -19.79 20.42 -34.80
N ALA A 868 -20.30 20.50 -33.57
CA ALA A 868 -21.54 21.20 -33.24
C ALA A 868 -21.49 22.70 -33.57
N SER A 869 -20.30 23.30 -33.52
CA SER A 869 -20.09 24.74 -33.78
C SER A 869 -19.58 25.06 -35.19
N GLY A 870 -19.21 24.06 -35.99
CA GLY A 870 -18.53 24.26 -37.28
C GLY A 870 -17.13 24.89 -37.18
N ARG A 871 -16.48 24.85 -36.00
CA ARG A 871 -15.19 25.50 -35.72
C ARG A 871 -14.03 24.52 -35.67
N ALA A 872 -12.82 25.07 -35.54
CA ALA A 872 -11.61 24.34 -35.18
C ALA A 872 -10.96 24.99 -33.94
N VAL A 873 -10.01 24.31 -33.31
CA VAL A 873 -9.31 24.78 -32.11
C VAL A 873 -7.81 24.51 -32.18
N THR A 874 -7.02 25.36 -31.54
CA THR A 874 -5.61 25.12 -31.22
C THR A 874 -5.51 24.80 -29.73
N LEU A 875 -4.77 23.75 -29.36
CA LEU A 875 -4.54 23.32 -27.99
C LEU A 875 -3.04 23.32 -27.66
N GLU A 876 -2.71 23.96 -26.55
CA GLU A 876 -1.35 24.06 -26.01
C GLU A 876 -1.10 22.84 -25.10
N LEU A 877 -0.34 21.84 -25.55
CA LEU A 877 -0.22 20.56 -24.80
C LEU A 877 0.36 20.77 -23.39
N ASP A 878 1.34 21.66 -23.23
CA ASP A 878 2.00 21.93 -21.95
C ASP A 878 1.14 22.77 -20.98
N ALA A 879 0.03 23.36 -21.45
CA ALA A 879 -0.92 24.08 -20.62
C ALA A 879 -2.00 23.18 -20.01
N ILE A 880 -2.10 21.91 -20.45
CA ILE A 880 -3.14 20.99 -20.00
C ILE A 880 -2.82 20.50 -18.56
N PRO A 881 -3.70 20.75 -17.57
CA PRO A 881 -3.49 20.25 -16.21
C PRO A 881 -3.60 18.71 -16.16
N LEU A 882 -2.63 18.06 -15.51
CA LEU A 882 -2.53 16.59 -15.38
C LEU A 882 -2.50 16.17 -13.91
N LEU A 883 -2.99 14.97 -13.61
CA LEU A 883 -2.88 14.34 -12.28
C LEU A 883 -1.48 13.74 -12.06
N GLU A 884 -0.98 13.79 -10.80
CA GLU A 884 0.30 13.15 -10.41
C GLU A 884 0.28 11.66 -10.80
N GLY A 885 1.33 11.18 -11.47
CA GLY A 885 1.44 9.79 -11.92
C GLY A 885 0.85 9.50 -13.30
N ALA A 886 0.07 10.40 -13.90
CA ALA A 886 -0.58 10.13 -15.19
C ALA A 886 0.44 9.96 -16.34
N LEU A 887 1.46 10.83 -16.39
CA LEU A 887 2.56 10.75 -17.36
C LEU A 887 3.39 9.48 -17.14
N GLU A 888 3.69 9.13 -15.89
CA GLU A 888 4.46 7.94 -15.52
C GLU A 888 3.71 6.64 -15.87
N CYS A 889 2.37 6.62 -15.74
CA CYS A 889 1.56 5.49 -16.18
C CYS A 889 1.61 5.32 -17.70
N VAL A 890 1.49 6.40 -18.47
CA VAL A 890 1.61 6.35 -19.94
C VAL A 890 3.02 5.97 -20.38
N ALA A 891 4.07 6.49 -19.74
CA ALA A 891 5.46 6.09 -19.99
C ALA A 891 5.73 4.62 -19.64
N ALA A 892 5.01 4.04 -18.67
CA ALA A 892 5.00 2.62 -18.38
C ALA A 892 4.08 1.78 -19.31
N ASN A 893 3.54 2.39 -20.40
CA ASN A 893 2.61 1.79 -21.35
C ASN A 893 1.31 1.26 -20.69
N ILE A 894 0.85 1.94 -19.63
CA ILE A 894 -0.38 1.62 -18.90
C ILE A 894 -1.53 2.49 -19.41
N PHE A 895 -2.51 1.83 -20.03
CA PHE A 895 -3.73 2.46 -20.51
C PHE A 895 -4.99 1.80 -19.94
N SER A 896 -6.07 2.57 -19.89
CA SER A 896 -7.43 2.15 -19.55
C SER A 896 -8.08 1.38 -20.72
N SER A 897 -9.11 0.57 -20.44
CA SER A 897 -9.71 -0.33 -21.45
C SER A 897 -10.43 0.38 -22.60
N LEU A 898 -10.80 1.65 -22.44
CA LEU A 898 -11.49 2.46 -23.46
C LEU A 898 -10.52 3.34 -24.28
N ALA A 899 -9.33 3.66 -23.75
CA ALA A 899 -8.35 4.51 -24.45
C ALA A 899 -7.98 4.01 -25.87
N PRO A 900 -7.80 2.70 -26.17
CA PRO A 900 -7.53 2.23 -27.54
C PRO A 900 -8.67 2.50 -28.54
N ALA A 901 -9.91 2.67 -28.08
CA ALA A 901 -11.02 3.09 -28.93
C ALA A 901 -11.04 4.62 -29.09
N ASN A 902 -10.83 5.37 -28.00
CA ASN A 902 -10.71 6.83 -28.05
C ASN A 902 -9.54 7.28 -28.94
N MET A 903 -8.41 6.56 -28.94
CA MET A 903 -7.26 6.83 -29.82
C MET A 903 -7.59 6.77 -31.33
N ARG A 904 -8.74 6.21 -31.74
CA ARG A 904 -9.23 6.29 -33.13
C ARG A 904 -9.64 7.71 -33.51
N LEU A 905 -9.98 8.56 -32.54
CA LEU A 905 -10.37 9.96 -32.74
C LEU A 905 -9.20 10.85 -33.20
N ARG A 906 -7.95 10.37 -33.10
CA ARG A 906 -6.73 11.07 -33.58
C ARG A 906 -6.79 11.49 -35.05
N HIS A 907 -7.66 10.90 -35.86
CA HIS A 907 -7.87 11.31 -37.25
C HIS A 907 -8.47 12.73 -37.38
N GLY A 908 -9.08 13.27 -36.32
CA GLY A 908 -9.51 14.67 -36.25
C GLY A 908 -8.45 15.64 -35.73
N LEU A 909 -7.24 15.17 -35.40
CA LEU A 909 -6.16 15.94 -34.78
C LEU A 909 -4.98 16.14 -35.73
N ARG A 910 -4.33 17.31 -35.67
CA ARG A 910 -2.99 17.58 -36.24
C ARG A 910 -2.02 17.91 -35.11
N SER A 911 -0.88 17.22 -35.05
CA SER A 911 0.21 17.58 -34.13
C SER A 911 1.55 17.00 -34.61
N ALA A 912 2.64 17.68 -34.31
CA ALA A 912 3.99 17.12 -34.43
C ALA A 912 4.39 16.27 -33.20
N ARG A 913 3.72 16.46 -32.05
CA ARG A 913 4.09 15.95 -30.72
C ARG A 913 3.45 14.60 -30.38
N THR A 914 3.06 13.82 -31.39
CA THR A 914 2.26 12.59 -31.24
C THR A 914 2.94 11.44 -30.48
N ALA A 915 4.25 11.54 -30.25
CA ALA A 915 5.03 10.59 -29.46
C ALA A 915 5.06 10.92 -27.95
N GLU A 916 4.55 12.09 -27.54
CA GLU A 916 4.63 12.54 -26.15
C GLU A 916 3.52 11.92 -25.28
N PRO A 917 3.80 11.57 -24.00
CA PRO A 917 2.79 11.03 -23.10
C PRO A 917 1.56 11.94 -22.93
N THR A 918 1.75 13.26 -22.93
CA THR A 918 0.66 14.26 -22.85
C THR A 918 -0.33 14.13 -24.01
N TYR A 919 0.15 13.88 -25.24
CA TYR A 919 -0.71 13.67 -26.40
C TYR A 919 -1.58 12.40 -26.24
N ALA A 920 -1.04 11.35 -25.63
CA ALA A 920 -1.80 10.13 -25.37
C ALA A 920 -2.89 10.33 -24.27
N LEU A 921 -2.65 11.20 -23.28
CA LEU A 921 -3.62 11.52 -22.23
C LEU A 921 -4.87 12.24 -22.75
N LEU A 922 -4.80 12.92 -23.90
CA LEU A 922 -5.98 13.51 -24.57
C LEU A 922 -7.11 12.49 -24.82
N PHE A 923 -6.75 11.22 -25.00
CA PHE A 923 -7.68 10.13 -25.30
C PHE A 923 -8.08 9.32 -24.04
N ASP A 924 -7.53 9.63 -22.87
CA ASP A 924 -7.83 8.88 -21.65
C ASP A 924 -9.27 9.15 -21.18
N PRO A 925 -10.14 8.13 -21.04
CA PRO A 925 -11.47 8.27 -20.45
C PRO A 925 -11.39 8.86 -19.03
N GLN A 926 -12.04 10.00 -18.83
CA GLN A 926 -12.13 10.61 -17.50
C GLN A 926 -13.39 10.14 -16.77
N THR A 927 -13.26 9.91 -15.46
CA THR A 927 -14.39 9.69 -14.54
C THR A 927 -14.48 10.90 -13.62
N SER A 928 -15.67 11.52 -13.48
CA SER A 928 -15.89 12.78 -12.73
C SER A 928 -14.86 13.88 -13.03
N GLY A 929 -14.63 14.16 -14.33
CA GLY A 929 -13.69 15.15 -14.81
C GLY A 929 -14.13 16.60 -14.55
N GLY A 930 -13.45 17.53 -15.21
CA GLY A 930 -13.77 18.95 -15.17
C GLY A 930 -14.70 19.37 -16.32
N LEU A 931 -15.11 20.62 -16.30
CA LEU A 931 -15.76 21.26 -17.44
C LEU A 931 -14.70 21.74 -18.44
N LEU A 932 -15.03 21.62 -19.72
CA LEU A 932 -14.37 22.25 -20.85
C LEU A 932 -15.33 23.31 -21.40
N ALA A 933 -14.90 24.57 -21.45
CA ALA A 933 -15.73 25.66 -21.92
C ALA A 933 -14.96 26.73 -22.69
N ALA A 934 -15.63 27.45 -23.58
CA ALA A 934 -15.08 28.59 -24.30
C ALA A 934 -15.58 29.91 -23.70
N VAL A 935 -14.65 30.83 -23.43
CA VAL A 935 -14.89 32.12 -22.78
C VAL A 935 -14.25 33.24 -23.63
N PRO A 936 -14.85 34.44 -23.75
CA PRO A 936 -14.23 35.57 -24.42
C PRO A 936 -12.82 35.86 -23.87
N ALA A 937 -11.82 36.02 -24.75
CA ALA A 937 -10.41 36.04 -24.36
C ALA A 937 -10.08 37.16 -23.36
N GLU A 938 -10.74 38.32 -23.46
CA GLU A 938 -10.56 39.46 -22.55
C GLU A 938 -11.07 39.17 -21.13
N ARG A 939 -11.87 38.11 -20.95
CA ARG A 939 -12.41 37.66 -19.65
C ARG A 939 -11.75 36.39 -19.11
N ALA A 940 -11.01 35.68 -19.94
CA ALA A 940 -10.52 34.33 -19.64
C ALA A 940 -9.54 34.30 -18.45
N ALA A 941 -8.60 35.26 -18.37
CA ALA A 941 -7.67 35.38 -17.24
C ALA A 941 -8.40 35.63 -15.90
N ALA A 942 -9.41 36.51 -15.91
CA ALA A 942 -10.25 36.76 -14.73
C ALA A 942 -11.10 35.53 -14.36
N CYS A 943 -11.60 34.80 -15.35
CA CYS A 943 -12.34 33.55 -15.15
C CYS A 943 -11.49 32.49 -14.47
N VAL A 944 -10.24 32.27 -14.94
CA VAL A 944 -9.30 31.33 -14.30
C VAL A 944 -8.95 31.76 -12.88
N ALA A 945 -8.76 33.06 -12.62
CA ALA A 945 -8.54 33.56 -11.26
C ALA A 945 -9.74 33.28 -10.34
N ALA A 946 -10.96 33.52 -10.80
CA ALA A 946 -12.20 33.23 -10.05
C ALA A 946 -12.39 31.72 -9.81
N LEU A 947 -12.12 30.87 -10.81
CA LEU A 947 -12.16 29.42 -10.69
C LEU A 947 -11.18 28.90 -9.64
N ARG A 948 -9.93 29.39 -9.64
CA ARG A 948 -8.91 29.03 -8.64
C ARG A 948 -9.30 29.48 -7.24
N ALA A 949 -9.82 30.71 -7.10
CA ALA A 949 -10.34 31.22 -5.82
C ALA A 949 -11.55 30.42 -5.29
N ALA A 950 -12.32 29.76 -6.17
CA ALA A 950 -13.40 28.85 -5.82
C ALA A 950 -12.97 27.39 -5.58
N GLY A 951 -11.66 27.11 -5.53
CA GLY A 951 -11.11 25.77 -5.26
C GLY A 951 -10.78 24.94 -6.50
N CYS A 952 -11.00 25.44 -7.72
CA CYS A 952 -10.53 24.79 -8.95
C CYS A 952 -9.06 25.17 -9.21
N GLU A 953 -8.14 24.80 -8.31
CA GLU A 953 -6.72 25.22 -8.33
C GLU A 953 -6.01 24.94 -9.66
N SER A 954 -6.30 23.79 -10.27
CA SER A 954 -5.73 23.38 -11.56
C SER A 954 -6.39 24.03 -12.79
N ALA A 955 -7.37 24.92 -12.63
CA ALA A 955 -8.05 25.55 -13.75
C ALA A 955 -7.05 26.31 -14.64
N ALA A 956 -7.12 26.11 -15.95
CA ALA A 956 -6.16 26.64 -16.92
C ALA A 956 -6.83 27.02 -18.24
N MET A 957 -6.26 27.99 -18.95
CA MET A 957 -6.51 28.17 -20.38
C MET A 957 -5.65 27.15 -21.13
N ILE A 958 -6.25 26.30 -21.96
CA ILE A 958 -5.58 25.19 -22.65
C ILE A 958 -5.50 25.36 -24.17
N GLY A 959 -5.98 26.49 -24.71
CA GLY A 959 -6.05 26.72 -26.14
C GLY A 959 -7.01 27.84 -26.55
N THR A 960 -7.24 27.96 -27.86
CA THR A 960 -8.07 29.01 -28.48
C THR A 960 -8.92 28.47 -29.63
N VAL A 961 -10.11 29.05 -29.81
CA VAL A 961 -11.03 28.74 -30.93
C VAL A 961 -10.65 29.53 -32.18
N GLY A 962 -10.60 28.86 -33.33
CA GLY A 962 -10.30 29.44 -34.65
C GLY A 962 -11.36 29.13 -35.72
N ALA A 963 -11.20 29.74 -36.90
CA ALA A 963 -11.93 29.37 -38.10
C ALA A 963 -11.62 27.91 -38.51
N ARG A 964 -12.63 27.17 -38.96
CA ARG A 964 -12.44 25.86 -39.59
C ARG A 964 -12.00 26.05 -41.04
N ALA A 965 -10.94 25.35 -41.45
CA ALA A 965 -10.50 25.36 -42.85
C ALA A 965 -11.60 24.82 -43.79
N ALA A 966 -11.67 25.36 -45.01
CA ALA A 966 -12.76 25.09 -45.95
C ALA A 966 -12.83 23.63 -46.49
N ALA A 967 -11.86 22.79 -46.19
CA ALA A 967 -11.91 21.36 -46.49
C ALA A 967 -12.78 20.63 -45.44
N ALA A 968 -13.84 19.97 -45.89
CA ALA A 968 -14.79 19.27 -45.00
C ALA A 968 -14.11 18.27 -44.06
N ASP A 969 -13.11 17.55 -44.54
CA ASP A 969 -12.36 16.51 -43.81
C ASP A 969 -11.06 17.01 -43.16
N GLY A 970 -10.88 18.32 -43.01
CA GLY A 970 -9.73 18.90 -42.30
C GLY A 970 -9.70 18.57 -40.80
N PRO A 971 -8.52 18.57 -40.15
CA PRO A 971 -8.43 18.39 -38.71
C PRO A 971 -9.20 19.50 -37.97
N LEU A 972 -9.93 19.11 -36.93
CA LEU A 972 -10.73 20.00 -36.09
C LEU A 972 -9.92 20.55 -34.91
N VAL A 973 -8.85 19.86 -34.55
CA VAL A 973 -8.00 20.17 -33.39
C VAL A 973 -6.55 20.18 -33.87
N GLU A 974 -5.85 21.29 -33.66
CA GLU A 974 -4.40 21.37 -33.76
C GLU A 974 -3.81 21.33 -32.35
N CYS A 975 -2.80 20.49 -32.11
CA CYS A 975 -2.09 20.44 -30.82
C CYS A 975 -0.62 20.83 -31.01
N VAL A 976 -0.20 21.87 -30.30
CA VAL A 976 1.16 22.46 -30.30
C VAL A 976 1.89 22.17 -28.99
#